data_AF-A0A2R4VUS4-F1
#
_entry.id   AF-A0A2R4VUS4-F1
#
_cell.length_a   1.000
_cell.length_b   1.000
_cell.length_c   1.000
_cell.angle_alpha   90.00
_cell.angle_beta   90.00
_cell.angle_gamma   90.00
#
_symmetry.space_group_name_H-M   'P 1'
#
loop_
_entity.id
_entity.type
_entity.pdbx_description
1 polymer ?
#
loop_
_entity_poly.entity_id
_entity_poly.type
_entity_poly.pdbx_seq_one_letter_code
_entity_poly.pdbx_strand_id
1 'polypeptide(L)'
;MPDPVTLFCCLAPPGYYRRPLFSERELFCGPDCPTVEDGDGFSSLNTPFGEYDLPAVVARLPAHQRPELIVVKADATRRNLPRGLDRLPGTKLLLVGDTHHFASPLRTLLSYGAMEDFDAVMLDHTRQHAHLFLEAGFDRVYWIPAVDYGLRRRDIPADPPIPLTFVGQIGTFHPWRRHVLDRLTAAGLPLLGMRGEPERAADVYAASQVTLNVSLNGDLNLRVFEALGAGGFLLTDALSPEAGLERCFTPGRHLVTYRSPDELVDLARHYLDHPDQAMAIRRAGQAHLLEFHSPQVKRAQFFAAVFDDRVDPALEVRGERRGLAPRPARSLGFRRRLAAYEALQRLQLTASRLTVHAGGDADGFAADLRLMAQDLPRVDFAAPGDAAGPVALPLPPSAERVRDDAVTLLPWPDRAGTDRRMSRLPGASVLCPTVSAQDHAAAAAHLAGWGFVPTEPGGILFQCADALRYAGRSLSDPVPAEALDPDLRRARLAALEPMLRTAEQMAGVARLAARFGETALAERFLLRAVGLDRQQPDALAGLARLCAAGGRPVEAAIYLNEARRAARFAGIADPAPDLDAGAVAAAAGSHPSLERYHALFRQATAPSTGRPRRILVVTNLFPPQEFGGYGRKLWEFSAELIRRGHTVKVLTADMPALARPGMAGTEDIEGHVDRSLTLYGYWKDGRAFIHDDRAHCAALIRANIRRVLETARDFRADACLVGNLDMLATEFLDPLTRQIGVPVLHCLGNQHPGYAPEAAPRSPLYRAGPASGWVAERLAAGGYGLPATVIHPGARVDYFHRAAMPATDRLRIAFASLFVNYKGPQTLVNALGILHREGIDFDCTFAGEAPDADLAARCRDFVERQGMAGKVHFSGFLDRRGLSGLFARCNVLVFPSVFQEPFGISQVEAMAAGLTVIGSGTGGSGEVLRDGVDGLLFKAEDHEALAGCLRRLIGDRAGWLRMALSGRDRARDFTVARSVDRIEAVFEELIARKR
;
A
#
# COMPACT_ATOMS: atom_id res chain seq x y z
N MET A 1 8.52 -11.83 -62.55
CA MET A 1 7.69 -12.33 -61.43
C MET A 1 6.23 -12.14 -61.81
N PRO A 2 5.31 -13.01 -61.37
CA PRO A 2 3.88 -12.73 -61.52
C PRO A 2 3.52 -11.40 -60.83
N ASP A 3 2.53 -10.69 -61.35
CA ASP A 3 2.08 -9.39 -60.84
C ASP A 3 0.54 -9.36 -60.66
N PRO A 4 0.02 -10.21 -59.73
CA PRO A 4 -1.42 -10.36 -59.53
C PRO A 4 -2.02 -9.13 -58.86
N VAL A 5 -3.29 -8.85 -59.12
CA VAL A 5 -4.05 -7.88 -58.30
C VAL A 5 -4.09 -8.38 -56.87
N THR A 6 -3.43 -7.68 -55.96
CA THR A 6 -3.24 -8.13 -54.59
C THR A 6 -4.05 -7.27 -53.62
N LEU A 7 -4.93 -7.86 -52.84
CA LEU A 7 -5.57 -7.19 -51.72
C LEU A 7 -4.85 -7.57 -50.42
N PHE A 8 -4.17 -6.61 -49.81
CA PHE A 8 -3.45 -6.79 -48.55
C PHE A 8 -4.29 -6.24 -47.38
N CYS A 9 -4.91 -7.16 -46.63
CA CYS A 9 -5.68 -6.85 -45.44
C CYS A 9 -4.72 -6.75 -44.24
N CYS A 10 -4.44 -5.55 -43.73
CA CYS A 10 -3.50 -5.33 -42.63
C CYS A 10 -3.91 -4.17 -41.72
N LEU A 11 -3.30 -4.05 -40.53
CA LEU A 11 -3.58 -2.91 -39.64
C LEU A 11 -2.94 -1.62 -40.13
N ALA A 12 -1.64 -1.63 -40.40
CA ALA A 12 -0.89 -0.41 -40.65
C ALA A 12 -1.23 0.24 -42.01
N PRO A 13 -1.26 1.59 -42.09
CA PRO A 13 -1.55 2.29 -43.33
C PRO A 13 -0.44 2.07 -44.38
N PRO A 14 -0.72 2.33 -45.67
CA PRO A 14 0.24 2.11 -46.76
C PRO A 14 1.61 2.77 -46.55
N GLY A 15 1.68 3.93 -45.89
CA GLY A 15 2.94 4.64 -45.62
C GLY A 15 3.90 3.92 -44.65
N TYR A 16 3.42 2.91 -43.93
CA TYR A 16 4.27 2.09 -43.05
C TYR A 16 5.12 1.09 -43.86
N TYR A 17 4.54 0.52 -44.92
CA TYR A 17 5.19 -0.46 -45.79
C TYR A 17 5.81 0.23 -47.02
N ARG A 18 7.00 -0.21 -47.45
CA ARG A 18 7.60 0.33 -48.67
C ARG A 18 7.00 -0.41 -49.88
N ARG A 19 6.25 0.32 -50.71
CA ARG A 19 5.63 -0.21 -51.94
C ARG A 19 6.65 -0.34 -53.08
N PRO A 20 6.49 -1.30 -54.00
CA PRO A 20 5.55 -2.43 -53.94
C PRO A 20 5.99 -3.47 -52.90
N LEU A 21 5.06 -3.99 -52.09
CA LEU A 21 5.35 -5.04 -51.11
C LEU A 21 5.26 -6.42 -51.74
N PHE A 22 4.10 -6.75 -52.31
CA PHE A 22 3.86 -8.03 -52.98
C PHE A 22 3.69 -7.86 -54.49
N SER A 23 2.99 -6.82 -54.93
CA SER A 23 2.61 -6.60 -56.33
C SER A 23 2.66 -5.12 -56.68
N GLU A 24 2.93 -4.76 -57.94
CA GLU A 24 2.76 -3.39 -58.42
C GLU A 24 1.27 -2.99 -58.43
N ARG A 25 0.38 -4.00 -58.47
CA ARG A 25 -1.09 -3.87 -58.47
C ARG A 25 -1.69 -4.20 -57.10
N GLU A 26 -1.05 -3.76 -56.02
CA GLU A 26 -1.52 -4.00 -54.65
C GLU A 26 -2.41 -2.87 -54.10
N LEU A 27 -3.46 -3.28 -53.40
CA LEU A 27 -4.40 -2.45 -52.67
C LEU A 27 -4.35 -2.82 -51.18
N PHE A 28 -4.33 -1.81 -50.32
CA PHE A 28 -4.35 -2.02 -48.87
C PHE A 28 -5.77 -1.89 -48.33
N CYS A 29 -6.17 -2.74 -47.39
CA CYS A 29 -7.38 -2.49 -46.63
C CYS A 29 -7.19 -2.82 -45.14
N GLY A 30 -7.87 -2.07 -44.28
CA GLY A 30 -7.71 -2.23 -42.84
C GLY A 30 -8.36 -1.13 -42.01
N PRO A 31 -8.48 -1.34 -40.68
CA PRO A 31 -9.12 -0.38 -39.80
C PRO A 31 -8.33 0.93 -39.62
N ASP A 32 -7.00 0.90 -39.71
CA ASP A 32 -6.15 2.10 -39.65
C ASP A 32 -5.72 2.57 -41.06
N CYS A 33 -6.19 1.92 -42.13
CA CYS A 33 -5.98 2.37 -43.50
C CYS A 33 -6.97 3.49 -43.83
N PRO A 34 -6.51 4.64 -44.36
CA PRO A 34 -7.42 5.64 -44.93
C PRO A 34 -8.03 5.10 -46.22
N THR A 35 -9.24 5.55 -46.56
CA THR A 35 -9.78 5.35 -47.91
C THR A 35 -9.16 6.37 -48.84
N VAL A 36 -8.39 5.91 -49.84
CA VAL A 36 -7.68 6.75 -50.81
C VAL A 36 -7.98 6.24 -52.21
N GLU A 37 -8.44 7.16 -53.07
CA GLU A 37 -8.71 6.94 -54.49
C GLU A 37 -7.65 7.66 -55.32
N ASP A 38 -6.97 6.93 -56.20
CA ASP A 38 -5.93 7.45 -57.09
C ASP A 38 -6.39 7.25 -58.53
N GLY A 39 -6.89 8.31 -59.17
CA GLY A 39 -7.40 8.25 -60.55
C GLY A 39 -8.67 7.40 -60.69
N ASP A 40 -8.56 6.24 -61.35
CA ASP A 40 -9.69 5.36 -61.73
C ASP A 40 -9.94 4.20 -60.73
N GLY A 41 -9.35 4.23 -59.52
CA GLY A 41 -9.54 3.18 -58.52
C GLY A 41 -8.99 3.50 -57.12
N PHE A 42 -8.98 2.49 -56.24
CA PHE A 42 -8.53 2.61 -54.86
C PHE A 42 -7.06 2.23 -54.71
N SER A 43 -6.31 2.97 -53.89
CA SER A 43 -4.98 2.54 -53.40
C SER A 43 -5.03 2.02 -51.96
N SER A 44 -5.98 2.53 -51.15
CA SER A 44 -6.30 1.94 -49.86
C SER A 44 -7.77 2.12 -49.47
N LEU A 45 -8.27 1.22 -48.61
CA LEU A 45 -9.65 1.21 -48.12
C LEU A 45 -9.70 1.08 -46.60
N ASN A 46 -10.51 1.91 -45.95
CA ASN A 46 -10.85 1.72 -44.55
C ASN A 46 -11.85 0.57 -44.36
N THR A 47 -11.64 -0.25 -43.33
CA THR A 47 -12.53 -1.36 -42.94
C THR A 47 -12.98 -1.23 -41.47
N PRO A 48 -14.08 -1.89 -41.05
CA PRO A 48 -14.48 -1.92 -39.64
C PRO A 48 -13.41 -2.56 -38.74
N PHE A 49 -13.37 -2.10 -37.49
CA PHE A 49 -12.54 -2.71 -36.45
C PHE A 49 -13.06 -4.10 -36.08
N GLY A 50 -12.18 -5.10 -36.05
CA GLY A 50 -12.50 -6.46 -35.62
C GLY A 50 -12.89 -7.39 -36.76
N GLU A 51 -14.01 -8.08 -36.61
CA GLU A 51 -14.56 -8.97 -37.64
C GLU A 51 -15.38 -8.17 -38.66
N TYR A 52 -15.17 -8.41 -39.96
CA TYR A 52 -15.91 -7.73 -41.03
C TYR A 52 -16.08 -8.59 -42.29
N ASP A 53 -17.13 -8.32 -43.06
CA ASP A 53 -17.46 -9.04 -44.30
C ASP A 53 -16.54 -8.60 -45.46
N LEU A 54 -15.51 -9.40 -45.76
CA LEU A 54 -14.55 -9.08 -46.83
C LEU A 54 -15.19 -9.06 -48.22
N PRO A 55 -16.13 -9.97 -48.57
CA PRO A 55 -16.92 -9.87 -49.80
C PRO A 55 -17.57 -8.50 -50.04
N ALA A 56 -18.11 -7.86 -49.00
CA ALA A 56 -18.70 -6.53 -49.13
C ALA A 56 -17.65 -5.45 -49.45
N VAL A 57 -16.42 -5.59 -48.93
CA VAL A 57 -15.30 -4.69 -49.27
C VAL A 57 -14.88 -4.90 -50.72
N VAL A 58 -14.72 -6.15 -51.15
CA VAL A 58 -14.32 -6.48 -52.53
C VAL A 58 -15.39 -6.05 -53.55
N ALA A 59 -16.67 -6.09 -53.20
CA ALA A 59 -17.75 -5.64 -54.07
C ALA A 59 -17.70 -4.14 -54.40
N ARG A 60 -16.99 -3.34 -53.60
CA ARG A 60 -16.77 -1.90 -53.85
C ARG A 60 -15.65 -1.63 -54.84
N LEU A 61 -14.81 -2.61 -55.14
CA LEU A 61 -13.67 -2.45 -56.03
C LEU A 61 -14.10 -2.43 -57.51
N PRO A 62 -13.51 -1.55 -58.35
CA PRO A 62 -13.62 -1.64 -59.80
C PRO A 62 -13.27 -3.02 -60.33
N ALA A 63 -13.87 -3.43 -61.46
CA ALA A 63 -13.67 -4.76 -62.03
C ALA A 63 -12.19 -5.12 -62.26
N HIS A 64 -11.36 -4.15 -62.65
CA HIS A 64 -9.92 -4.32 -62.90
C HIS A 64 -9.06 -4.40 -61.62
N GLN A 65 -9.63 -4.07 -60.45
CA GLN A 65 -9.01 -4.17 -59.12
C GLN A 65 -9.57 -5.35 -58.29
N ARG A 66 -10.33 -6.26 -58.91
CA ARG A 66 -10.74 -7.49 -58.23
C ARG A 66 -9.52 -8.36 -57.92
N PRO A 67 -9.33 -8.80 -56.66
CA PRO A 67 -8.10 -9.46 -56.25
C PRO A 67 -7.98 -10.87 -56.86
N GLU A 68 -6.78 -11.17 -57.33
CA GLU A 68 -6.31 -12.51 -57.70
C GLU A 68 -5.56 -13.17 -56.54
N LEU A 69 -5.01 -12.35 -55.64
CA LEU A 69 -4.34 -12.75 -54.40
C LEU A 69 -4.88 -11.92 -53.24
N ILE A 70 -5.28 -12.58 -52.16
CA ILE A 70 -5.71 -11.96 -50.91
C ILE A 70 -4.71 -12.36 -49.83
N VAL A 71 -4.00 -11.39 -49.27
CA VAL A 71 -3.07 -11.59 -48.16
C VAL A 71 -3.68 -10.99 -46.91
N VAL A 72 -3.97 -11.82 -45.91
CA VAL A 72 -4.50 -11.36 -44.63
C VAL A 72 -3.39 -11.39 -43.60
N LYS A 73 -2.90 -10.22 -43.18
CA LYS A 73 -2.03 -10.09 -42.01
C LYS A 73 -2.88 -10.03 -40.75
N ALA A 74 -2.88 -11.13 -40.01
CA ALA A 74 -3.59 -11.26 -38.74
C ALA A 74 -2.59 -11.33 -37.59
N ASP A 75 -3.00 -10.76 -36.46
CA ASP A 75 -2.26 -10.81 -35.20
C ASP A 75 -3.22 -11.08 -34.03
N ALA A 76 -2.65 -11.18 -32.83
CA ALA A 76 -3.39 -11.47 -31.61
C ALA A 76 -4.28 -10.32 -31.11
N THR A 77 -4.21 -9.11 -31.70
CA THR A 77 -5.02 -7.96 -31.27
C THR A 77 -6.48 -8.12 -31.70
N ARG A 78 -6.77 -9.02 -32.66
CA ARG A 78 -8.10 -9.24 -33.25
C ARG A 78 -8.72 -8.01 -33.89
N ARG A 79 -7.90 -7.05 -34.32
CA ARG A 79 -8.37 -5.78 -34.91
C ARG A 79 -8.67 -5.89 -36.41
N ASN A 80 -8.06 -6.86 -37.08
CA ASN A 80 -8.21 -7.11 -38.52
C ASN A 80 -8.53 -8.58 -38.76
N LEU A 81 -9.82 -8.93 -38.79
CA LEU A 81 -10.31 -10.30 -38.97
C LEU A 81 -11.35 -10.37 -40.10
N PRO A 82 -10.94 -10.28 -41.38
CA PRO A 82 -11.87 -10.45 -42.49
C PRO A 82 -12.55 -11.84 -42.44
N ARG A 83 -13.85 -11.86 -42.72
CA ARG A 83 -14.70 -13.06 -42.75
C ARG A 83 -15.25 -13.31 -44.15
N GLY A 84 -15.55 -14.57 -44.46
CA GLY A 84 -16.19 -14.96 -45.71
C GLY A 84 -15.23 -15.11 -46.88
N LEU A 85 -14.01 -15.57 -46.61
CA LEU A 85 -12.97 -15.76 -47.63
C LEU A 85 -13.36 -16.86 -48.63
N ASP A 86 -14.18 -17.83 -48.22
CA ASP A 86 -14.74 -18.91 -49.04
C ASP A 86 -15.59 -18.41 -50.22
N ARG A 87 -16.18 -17.21 -50.09
CA ARG A 87 -17.01 -16.58 -51.12
C ARG A 87 -16.22 -15.76 -52.14
N LEU A 88 -14.90 -15.66 -51.99
CA LEU A 88 -14.03 -14.86 -52.85
C LEU A 88 -13.15 -15.76 -53.73
N PRO A 89 -13.04 -15.47 -55.05
CA PRO A 89 -12.11 -16.17 -55.92
C PRO A 89 -10.66 -15.69 -55.67
N GLY A 90 -9.69 -16.47 -56.15
CA GLY A 90 -8.27 -16.16 -56.06
C GLY A 90 -7.56 -16.94 -54.94
N THR A 91 -6.25 -16.73 -54.81
CA THR A 91 -5.43 -17.37 -53.77
C THR A 91 -5.53 -16.59 -52.46
N LYS A 92 -5.76 -17.29 -51.34
CA LYS A 92 -5.95 -16.71 -50.00
C LYS A 92 -4.82 -17.15 -49.08
N LEU A 93 -4.04 -16.19 -48.60
CA LEU A 93 -2.89 -16.45 -47.72
C LEU A 93 -3.10 -15.82 -46.35
N LEU A 94 -2.91 -16.60 -45.30
CA LEU A 94 -2.79 -16.09 -43.93
C LEU A 94 -1.33 -15.74 -43.66
N LEU A 95 -1.02 -14.45 -43.56
CA LEU A 95 0.27 -13.95 -43.10
C LEU A 95 0.23 -13.79 -41.58
N VAL A 96 0.94 -14.66 -40.88
CA VAL A 96 1.01 -14.72 -39.43
C VAL A 96 2.17 -13.86 -38.96
N GLY A 97 1.82 -12.74 -38.32
CA GLY A 97 2.75 -11.88 -37.60
C GLY A 97 2.45 -11.89 -36.10
N ASP A 98 3.44 -11.46 -35.31
CA ASP A 98 3.32 -11.21 -33.87
C ASP A 98 2.56 -12.29 -33.07
N THR A 99 3.29 -13.35 -32.73
CA THR A 99 2.78 -14.54 -32.03
C THR A 99 3.11 -14.55 -30.54
N HIS A 100 3.49 -13.41 -29.96
CA HIS A 100 4.01 -13.31 -28.59
C HIS A 100 3.24 -12.33 -27.70
N HIS A 101 2.53 -11.37 -28.29
CA HIS A 101 1.80 -10.36 -27.56
C HIS A 101 0.39 -10.83 -27.14
N PHE A 102 -0.17 -10.21 -26.09
CA PHE A 102 -1.53 -10.45 -25.56
C PHE A 102 -1.74 -11.79 -24.82
N ALA A 103 -3.00 -12.06 -24.46
CA ALA A 103 -3.41 -13.15 -23.58
C ALA A 103 -3.19 -14.55 -24.20
N SER A 104 -3.47 -14.68 -25.50
CA SER A 104 -3.58 -15.98 -26.17
C SER A 104 -3.26 -15.89 -27.67
N PRO A 105 -2.06 -15.43 -28.06
CA PRO A 105 -1.74 -15.10 -29.44
C PRO A 105 -1.88 -16.27 -30.40
N LEU A 106 -1.24 -17.41 -30.09
CA LEU A 106 -1.22 -18.58 -30.96
C LEU A 106 -2.59 -19.25 -31.00
N ARG A 107 -3.27 -19.38 -29.85
CA ARG A 107 -4.66 -19.90 -29.81
C ARG A 107 -5.58 -19.06 -30.68
N THR A 108 -5.45 -17.74 -30.64
CA THR A 108 -6.26 -16.81 -31.44
C THR A 108 -6.02 -17.02 -32.93
N LEU A 109 -4.75 -17.05 -33.35
CA LEU A 109 -4.37 -17.16 -34.76
C LEU A 109 -4.69 -18.54 -35.36
N LEU A 110 -4.43 -19.62 -34.63
CA LEU A 110 -4.79 -20.98 -35.05
C LEU A 110 -6.31 -21.17 -35.15
N SER A 111 -7.06 -20.57 -34.21
CA SER A 111 -8.53 -20.63 -34.27
C SER A 111 -9.07 -19.87 -35.48
N TYR A 112 -8.54 -18.67 -35.75
CA TYR A 112 -8.94 -17.87 -36.91
C TYR A 112 -8.59 -18.57 -38.23
N GLY A 113 -7.35 -19.06 -38.37
CA GLY A 113 -6.93 -19.80 -39.55
C GLY A 113 -7.77 -21.06 -39.82
N ALA A 114 -8.28 -21.72 -38.77
CA ALA A 114 -9.15 -22.89 -38.88
C ALA A 114 -10.64 -22.54 -39.07
N MET A 115 -11.01 -21.26 -39.06
CA MET A 115 -12.38 -20.78 -39.29
C MET A 115 -12.61 -20.24 -40.69
N GLU A 116 -11.55 -19.91 -41.43
CA GLU A 116 -11.61 -19.33 -42.78
C GLU A 116 -10.83 -20.21 -43.77
N ASP A 117 -11.19 -20.11 -45.05
CA ASP A 117 -10.66 -20.97 -46.11
C ASP A 117 -9.33 -20.43 -46.68
N PHE A 118 -8.24 -20.53 -45.92
CA PHE A 118 -6.90 -20.13 -46.40
C PHE A 118 -6.22 -21.26 -47.20
N ASP A 119 -5.64 -20.92 -48.35
CA ASP A 119 -4.91 -21.89 -49.20
C ASP A 119 -3.48 -22.15 -48.70
N ALA A 120 -2.94 -21.25 -47.88
CA ALA A 120 -1.63 -21.36 -47.25
C ALA A 120 -1.52 -20.47 -46.01
N VAL A 121 -0.57 -20.81 -45.13
CA VAL A 121 -0.15 -20.04 -43.96
C VAL A 121 1.32 -19.68 -44.11
N MET A 122 1.68 -18.43 -43.87
CA MET A 122 3.06 -17.96 -43.92
C MET A 122 3.43 -17.20 -42.65
N LEU A 123 4.52 -17.59 -42.00
CA LEU A 123 5.08 -16.87 -40.86
C LEU A 123 6.13 -15.87 -41.36
N ASP A 124 5.96 -14.59 -40.99
CA ASP A 124 6.84 -13.50 -41.42
C ASP A 124 8.17 -13.45 -40.66
N HIS A 125 8.20 -13.95 -39.42
CA HIS A 125 9.38 -13.88 -38.56
C HIS A 125 9.55 -15.11 -37.67
N THR A 126 8.47 -15.52 -37.00
CA THR A 126 8.51 -16.43 -35.84
C THR A 126 8.51 -17.90 -36.26
N ARG A 127 9.58 -18.31 -36.95
CA ARG A 127 9.79 -19.67 -37.48
C ARG A 127 9.45 -20.77 -36.48
N GLN A 128 9.85 -20.58 -35.22
CA GLN A 128 9.70 -21.54 -34.16
C GLN A 128 8.24 -21.96 -33.94
N HIS A 129 7.25 -21.15 -34.33
CA HIS A 129 5.82 -21.49 -34.20
C HIS A 129 5.23 -22.23 -35.40
N ALA A 130 5.97 -22.43 -36.51
CA ALA A 130 5.46 -23.12 -37.69
C ALA A 130 4.97 -24.55 -37.38
N HIS A 131 5.65 -25.25 -36.47
CA HIS A 131 5.28 -26.59 -36.02
C HIS A 131 3.85 -26.67 -35.44
N LEU A 132 3.35 -25.59 -34.85
CA LEU A 132 2.01 -25.54 -34.26
C LEU A 132 0.90 -25.51 -35.32
N PHE A 133 1.15 -24.83 -36.44
CA PHE A 133 0.24 -24.85 -37.58
C PHE A 133 0.29 -26.22 -38.27
N LEU A 134 1.47 -26.80 -38.46
CA LEU A 134 1.60 -28.16 -38.99
C LEU A 134 0.91 -29.20 -38.09
N GLU A 135 1.03 -29.08 -36.77
CA GLU A 135 0.35 -29.98 -35.83
C GLU A 135 -1.17 -29.80 -35.89
N ALA A 136 -1.64 -28.55 -35.98
CA ALA A 136 -3.06 -28.19 -36.03
C ALA A 136 -3.79 -28.66 -37.30
N GLY A 137 -3.04 -29.10 -38.32
CA GLY A 137 -3.57 -29.67 -39.56
C GLY A 137 -3.44 -28.78 -40.80
N PHE A 138 -2.61 -27.72 -40.76
CA PHE A 138 -2.32 -26.93 -41.95
C PHE A 138 -1.21 -27.60 -42.77
N ASP A 139 -1.48 -27.92 -44.03
CA ASP A 139 -0.54 -28.67 -44.89
C ASP A 139 0.43 -27.76 -45.66
N ARG A 140 0.02 -26.53 -45.99
CA ARG A 140 0.83 -25.52 -46.71
C ARG A 140 1.27 -24.41 -45.77
N VAL A 141 2.30 -24.71 -44.96
CA VAL A 141 2.89 -23.77 -44.00
C VAL A 141 4.28 -23.36 -44.47
N TYR A 142 4.52 -22.05 -44.55
CA TYR A 142 5.78 -21.47 -45.01
C TYR A 142 6.38 -20.52 -43.97
N TRP A 143 7.69 -20.34 -44.04
CA TRP A 143 8.39 -19.29 -43.32
C TRP A 143 9.25 -18.49 -44.30
N ILE A 144 8.94 -17.21 -44.46
CA ILE A 144 9.73 -16.29 -45.28
C ILE A 144 10.08 -15.10 -44.39
N PRO A 145 11.28 -15.10 -43.78
CA PRO A 145 11.62 -14.10 -42.80
C PRO A 145 11.67 -12.73 -43.45
N ALA A 146 11.04 -11.73 -42.83
CA ALA A 146 11.04 -10.35 -43.28
C ALA A 146 10.40 -10.16 -44.66
N VAL A 147 9.34 -10.92 -44.97
CA VAL A 147 8.61 -10.79 -46.24
C VAL A 147 7.94 -9.42 -46.41
N ASP A 148 7.61 -8.77 -45.30
CA ASP A 148 6.98 -7.45 -45.23
C ASP A 148 7.97 -6.31 -44.93
N TYR A 149 9.27 -6.58 -45.09
CA TYR A 149 10.36 -5.65 -44.77
C TYR A 149 10.56 -4.58 -45.85
N GLY A 150 10.42 -3.32 -45.44
CA GLY A 150 10.83 -2.17 -46.24
C GLY A 150 12.31 -1.84 -46.05
N LEU A 151 13.16 -2.17 -47.03
CA LEU A 151 14.59 -1.83 -47.02
C LEU A 151 14.79 -0.31 -46.94
N ARG A 152 15.49 0.15 -45.90
CA ARG A 152 15.88 1.56 -45.69
C ARG A 152 17.39 1.68 -45.64
N ARG A 153 18.02 1.54 -46.80
CA ARG A 153 19.47 1.55 -46.92
C ARG A 153 20.05 2.93 -46.62
N ARG A 154 21.20 2.94 -45.94
CA ARG A 154 22.13 4.06 -45.83
C ARG A 154 23.53 3.60 -46.23
N ASP A 155 24.36 4.56 -46.60
CA ASP A 155 25.78 4.31 -46.75
C ASP A 155 26.41 4.16 -45.36
N ILE A 156 27.37 3.25 -45.25
CA ILE A 156 28.08 2.99 -43.99
C ILE A 156 29.07 4.14 -43.75
N PRO A 157 28.89 4.95 -42.70
CA PRO A 157 29.85 6.02 -42.37
C PRO A 157 31.21 5.43 -42.01
N ALA A 158 32.28 6.15 -42.33
CA ALA A 158 33.64 5.74 -41.94
C ALA A 158 33.85 5.81 -40.42
N ASP A 159 33.25 6.80 -39.76
CA ASP A 159 33.33 7.01 -38.32
C ASP A 159 31.91 7.32 -37.76
N PRO A 160 31.19 6.31 -37.24
CA PRO A 160 29.85 6.49 -36.71
C PRO A 160 29.88 7.27 -35.37
N PRO A 161 29.14 8.39 -35.23
CA PRO A 161 29.27 9.29 -34.07
C PRO A 161 28.56 8.80 -32.81
N ILE A 162 27.66 7.81 -32.89
CA ILE A 162 26.91 7.31 -31.73
C ILE A 162 27.55 6.01 -31.24
N PRO A 163 28.07 5.92 -30.00
CA PRO A 163 28.74 4.70 -29.54
C PRO A 163 27.81 3.48 -29.48
N LEU A 164 26.72 3.58 -28.72
CA LEU A 164 25.86 2.43 -28.42
C LEU A 164 24.38 2.83 -28.47
N THR A 165 23.56 2.07 -29.18
CA THR A 165 22.13 2.38 -29.34
C THR A 165 21.22 1.20 -29.07
N PHE A 166 20.05 1.49 -28.52
CA PHE A 166 18.90 0.60 -28.52
C PHE A 166 17.68 1.37 -29.05
N VAL A 167 17.06 0.86 -30.11
CA VAL A 167 15.81 1.41 -30.62
C VAL A 167 14.70 0.43 -30.23
N GLY A 168 13.60 0.88 -29.63
CA GLY A 168 12.48 -0.01 -29.30
C GLY A 168 11.71 0.35 -28.04
N GLN A 169 10.68 -0.47 -27.75
CA GLN A 169 9.83 -0.26 -26.58
C GLN A 169 10.42 -0.90 -25.32
N ILE A 170 10.41 -0.16 -24.21
CA ILE A 170 10.85 -0.57 -22.86
C ILE A 170 9.72 -0.45 -21.83
N GLY A 171 8.47 -0.46 -22.29
CA GLY A 171 7.28 -0.33 -21.45
C GLY A 171 7.02 -1.57 -20.60
N THR A 172 5.88 -1.58 -19.91
CA THR A 172 5.45 -2.66 -19.00
C THR A 172 5.37 -4.05 -19.65
N PHE A 173 5.22 -4.13 -20.98
CA PHE A 173 5.22 -5.39 -21.74
C PHE A 173 6.63 -5.97 -21.99
N HIS A 174 7.70 -5.28 -21.63
CA HIS A 174 9.08 -5.68 -21.94
C HIS A 174 10.03 -5.74 -20.71
N PRO A 175 9.67 -6.48 -19.65
CA PRO A 175 10.47 -6.54 -18.42
C PRO A 175 11.89 -7.09 -18.63
N TRP A 176 12.05 -8.17 -19.41
CA TRP A 176 13.36 -8.73 -19.76
C TRP A 176 14.27 -7.71 -20.47
N ARG A 177 13.74 -7.04 -21.49
CA ARG A 177 14.48 -6.04 -22.25
C ARG A 177 14.95 -4.90 -21.36
N ARG A 178 14.09 -4.38 -20.47
CA ARG A 178 14.48 -3.36 -19.51
C ARG A 178 15.61 -3.85 -18.60
N HIS A 179 15.50 -5.07 -18.07
CA HIS A 179 16.55 -5.68 -17.26
C HIS A 179 17.91 -5.73 -17.98
N VAL A 180 17.93 -6.15 -19.25
CA VAL A 180 19.16 -6.19 -20.07
C VAL A 180 19.78 -4.79 -20.23
N LEU A 181 18.97 -3.78 -20.56
CA LEU A 181 19.44 -2.40 -20.77
C LEU A 181 19.91 -1.73 -19.46
N ASP A 182 19.26 -2.04 -18.34
CA ASP A 182 19.66 -1.57 -17.01
C ASP A 182 21.05 -2.13 -16.63
N ARG A 183 21.37 -3.38 -17.01
CA ARG A 183 22.72 -3.96 -16.80
C ARG A 183 23.81 -3.19 -17.56
N LEU A 184 23.56 -2.83 -18.81
CA LEU A 184 24.47 -2.00 -19.62
C LEU A 184 24.69 -0.61 -19.00
N THR A 185 23.61 0.01 -18.55
CA THR A 185 23.66 1.33 -17.90
C THR A 185 24.44 1.28 -16.58
N ALA A 186 24.20 0.25 -15.76
CA ALA A 186 24.94 0.02 -14.52
C ALA A 186 26.44 -0.26 -14.76
N ALA A 187 26.79 -0.83 -15.90
CA ALA A 187 28.17 -1.07 -16.33
C ALA A 187 28.88 0.18 -16.89
N GLY A 188 28.19 1.34 -16.91
CA GLY A 188 28.74 2.62 -17.34
C GLY A 188 28.82 2.81 -18.86
N LEU A 189 28.10 1.99 -19.65
CA LEU A 189 28.11 2.10 -21.10
C LEU A 189 27.21 3.25 -21.59
N PRO A 190 27.63 4.03 -22.62
CA PRO A 190 26.92 5.20 -23.11
C PRO A 190 25.73 4.81 -24.01
N LEU A 191 24.73 4.13 -23.45
CA LEU A 191 23.56 3.63 -24.15
C LEU A 191 22.57 4.76 -24.49
N LEU A 192 22.36 5.00 -25.78
CA LEU A 192 21.26 5.84 -26.28
C LEU A 192 20.02 4.98 -26.56
N GLY A 193 19.02 5.08 -25.68
CA GLY A 193 17.70 4.46 -25.86
C GLY A 193 16.72 5.40 -26.57
N MET A 194 16.04 4.94 -27.63
CA MET A 194 15.04 5.75 -28.32
C MET A 194 13.86 4.97 -28.89
N ARG A 195 12.80 5.72 -29.23
CA ARG A 195 11.67 5.29 -30.07
C ARG A 195 11.52 6.30 -31.20
N GLY A 196 11.15 5.84 -32.39
CA GLY A 196 10.94 6.74 -33.52
C GLY A 196 10.49 6.01 -34.78
N GLU A 197 10.08 6.81 -35.76
CA GLU A 197 9.67 6.34 -37.08
C GLU A 197 10.76 5.52 -37.78
N PRO A 198 10.41 4.56 -38.66
CA PRO A 198 11.37 3.68 -39.32
C PRO A 198 12.53 4.39 -40.05
N GLU A 199 12.29 5.54 -40.69
CA GLU A 199 13.36 6.31 -41.36
C GLU A 199 14.38 6.86 -40.36
N ARG A 200 13.90 7.46 -39.27
CA ARG A 200 14.77 7.98 -38.21
C ARG A 200 15.53 6.86 -37.52
N ALA A 201 14.91 5.69 -37.34
CA ALA A 201 15.57 4.51 -36.81
C ALA A 201 16.71 4.05 -37.73
N ALA A 202 16.50 4.04 -39.05
CA ALA A 202 17.53 3.70 -40.03
C ALA A 202 18.72 4.68 -39.99
N ASP A 203 18.46 5.98 -39.89
CA ASP A 203 19.53 6.99 -39.75
C ASP A 203 20.38 6.73 -38.50
N VAL A 204 19.73 6.35 -37.40
CA VAL A 204 20.41 6.06 -36.14
C VAL A 204 21.22 4.77 -36.22
N TYR A 205 20.68 3.68 -36.79
CA TYR A 205 21.48 2.45 -36.99
C TYR A 205 22.74 2.72 -37.81
N ALA A 206 22.62 3.54 -38.86
CA ALA A 206 23.76 3.93 -39.67
C ALA A 206 24.77 4.76 -38.87
N ALA A 207 24.32 5.67 -38.02
CA ALA A 207 25.17 6.52 -37.18
C ALA A 207 25.76 5.82 -35.94
N SER A 208 25.34 4.59 -35.64
CA SER A 208 25.80 3.83 -34.47
C SER A 208 27.03 2.98 -34.72
N GLN A 209 28.00 3.00 -33.80
CA GLN A 209 29.11 2.04 -33.77
C GLN A 209 28.59 0.66 -33.36
N VAL A 210 27.69 0.60 -32.37
CA VAL A 210 27.00 -0.62 -31.94
C VAL A 210 25.49 -0.40 -31.84
N THR A 211 24.72 -1.26 -32.51
CA THR A 211 23.25 -1.33 -32.41
C THR A 211 22.85 -2.59 -31.67
N LEU A 212 22.06 -2.43 -30.61
CA LEU A 212 21.54 -3.52 -29.80
C LEU A 212 20.15 -3.94 -30.26
N ASN A 213 19.97 -5.25 -30.36
CA ASN A 213 18.66 -5.89 -30.41
C ASN A 213 18.48 -6.80 -29.20
N VAL A 214 17.30 -6.73 -28.58
CA VAL A 214 16.89 -7.62 -27.50
C VAL A 214 15.52 -8.18 -27.89
N SER A 215 15.51 -9.45 -28.30
CA SER A 215 14.27 -10.15 -28.65
C SER A 215 13.30 -10.19 -27.46
N LEU A 216 12.04 -10.46 -27.75
CA LEU A 216 11.03 -10.57 -26.70
C LEU A 216 11.10 -11.95 -26.04
N ASN A 217 11.08 -13.00 -26.86
CA ASN A 217 10.98 -14.40 -26.45
C ASN A 217 12.03 -15.31 -27.10
N GLY A 218 13.18 -14.78 -27.48
CA GLY A 218 14.19 -15.54 -28.22
C GLY A 218 13.87 -15.70 -29.70
N ASP A 219 13.12 -14.75 -30.25
CA ASP A 219 12.56 -14.79 -31.60
C ASP A 219 13.36 -13.96 -32.60
N LEU A 220 13.51 -14.48 -33.82
CA LEU A 220 13.93 -13.67 -34.96
C LEU A 220 12.85 -12.63 -35.23
N ASN A 221 13.23 -11.36 -35.35
CA ASN A 221 12.30 -10.28 -35.56
C ASN A 221 12.84 -9.24 -36.56
N LEU A 222 11.97 -8.31 -36.95
CA LEU A 222 12.24 -7.31 -37.97
C LEU A 222 13.49 -6.46 -37.67
N ARG A 223 13.85 -6.26 -36.40
CA ARG A 223 14.98 -5.41 -36.01
C ARG A 223 16.31 -5.88 -36.57
N VAL A 224 16.46 -7.20 -36.74
CA VAL A 224 17.65 -7.79 -37.35
C VAL A 224 17.83 -7.28 -38.77
N PHE A 225 16.74 -7.27 -39.55
CA PHE A 225 16.74 -6.84 -40.94
C PHE A 225 16.84 -5.31 -41.08
N GLU A 226 16.15 -4.56 -40.21
CA GLU A 226 16.21 -3.10 -40.19
C GLU A 226 17.63 -2.58 -39.92
N ALA A 227 18.27 -3.08 -38.86
CA ALA A 227 19.60 -2.63 -38.48
C ALA A 227 20.64 -2.99 -39.55
N LEU A 228 20.66 -4.25 -40.01
CA LEU A 228 21.61 -4.69 -41.03
C LEU A 228 21.37 -3.99 -42.37
N GLY A 229 20.12 -3.78 -42.78
CA GLY A 229 19.81 -3.14 -44.06
C GLY A 229 20.09 -1.63 -44.08
N ALA A 230 19.85 -0.94 -42.95
CA ALA A 230 20.33 0.43 -42.73
C ALA A 230 21.86 0.51 -42.61
N GLY A 231 22.52 -0.64 -42.56
CA GLY A 231 23.97 -0.77 -42.55
C GLY A 231 24.56 -0.61 -41.17
N GLY A 232 23.84 -0.82 -40.08
CA GLY A 232 24.36 -0.79 -38.71
C GLY A 232 25.09 -2.07 -38.31
N PHE A 233 26.02 -1.97 -37.35
CA PHE A 233 26.61 -3.14 -36.69
C PHE A 233 25.65 -3.68 -35.64
N LEU A 234 25.15 -4.90 -35.83
CA LEU A 234 24.12 -5.49 -34.98
C LEU A 234 24.72 -6.47 -33.97
N LEU A 235 24.39 -6.24 -32.71
CA LEU A 235 24.61 -7.15 -31.60
C LEU A 235 23.23 -7.57 -31.05
N THR A 236 22.92 -8.86 -31.08
CA THR A 236 21.59 -9.42 -30.77
C THR A 236 21.71 -10.64 -29.86
N ASP A 237 20.66 -11.04 -29.17
CA ASP A 237 20.70 -12.27 -28.38
C ASP A 237 20.92 -13.51 -29.27
N ALA A 238 21.63 -14.50 -28.73
CA ALA A 238 21.77 -15.82 -29.32
C ALA A 238 20.44 -16.56 -29.22
N LEU A 239 19.85 -16.90 -30.37
CA LEU A 239 18.53 -17.52 -30.44
C LEU A 239 18.63 -19.04 -30.50
N SER A 240 17.51 -19.72 -30.23
CA SER A 240 17.43 -21.17 -30.47
C SER A 240 17.55 -21.47 -31.97
N PRO A 241 18.05 -22.66 -32.37
CA PRO A 241 18.09 -23.07 -33.77
C PRO A 241 16.74 -22.99 -34.49
N GLU A 242 15.65 -23.20 -33.76
CA GLU A 242 14.27 -23.14 -34.26
C GLU A 242 13.82 -21.74 -34.63
N ALA A 243 14.38 -20.69 -34.02
CA ALA A 243 14.07 -19.29 -34.33
C ALA A 243 14.60 -18.85 -35.71
N GLY A 244 15.57 -19.58 -36.28
CA GLY A 244 16.01 -19.40 -37.66
C GLY A 244 17.02 -18.28 -37.93
N LEU A 245 17.57 -17.62 -36.90
CA LEU A 245 18.60 -16.60 -37.07
C LEU A 245 19.82 -17.14 -37.84
N GLU A 246 20.35 -18.28 -37.40
CA GLU A 246 21.55 -18.90 -37.99
C GLU A 246 21.33 -19.48 -39.39
N ARG A 247 20.06 -19.63 -39.79
CA ARG A 247 19.68 -19.99 -41.17
C ARG A 247 19.72 -18.79 -42.11
N CYS A 248 19.55 -17.59 -41.58
CA CYS A 248 19.59 -16.34 -42.35
C CYS A 248 20.98 -15.69 -42.32
N PHE A 249 21.66 -15.72 -41.17
CA PHE A 249 22.89 -14.98 -40.93
C PHE A 249 23.90 -15.84 -40.17
N THR A 250 25.19 -15.64 -40.41
CA THR A 250 26.26 -16.35 -39.70
C THR A 250 26.78 -15.47 -38.55
N PRO A 251 26.61 -15.87 -37.28
CA PRO A 251 27.17 -15.15 -36.13
C PRO A 251 28.70 -14.99 -36.25
N GLY A 252 29.22 -13.84 -35.83
CA GLY A 252 30.62 -13.45 -35.95
C GLY A 252 31.04 -12.98 -37.35
N ARG A 253 30.19 -13.15 -38.37
CA ARG A 253 30.45 -12.69 -39.75
C ARG A 253 29.47 -11.62 -40.21
N HIS A 254 28.17 -11.83 -40.02
CA HIS A 254 27.12 -10.90 -40.47
C HIS A 254 26.55 -10.04 -39.33
N LEU A 255 26.62 -10.56 -38.10
CA LEU A 255 26.16 -9.95 -36.86
C LEU A 255 26.87 -10.62 -35.68
N VAL A 256 26.72 -10.09 -34.47
CA VAL A 256 27.27 -10.71 -33.24
C VAL A 256 26.13 -11.13 -32.32
N THR A 257 26.29 -12.30 -31.68
CA THR A 257 25.32 -12.82 -30.71
C THR A 257 25.86 -12.84 -29.28
N TYR A 258 24.98 -12.72 -28.29
CA TYR A 258 25.30 -12.85 -26.85
C TYR A 258 24.31 -13.79 -26.14
N ARG A 259 24.75 -14.47 -25.08
CA ARG A 259 23.95 -15.45 -24.32
C ARG A 259 23.52 -14.94 -22.95
N SER A 260 24.17 -13.91 -22.42
CA SER A 260 23.81 -13.29 -21.14
C SER A 260 23.96 -11.77 -21.16
N PRO A 261 23.30 -11.03 -20.24
CA PRO A 261 23.50 -9.58 -20.10
C PRO A 261 24.95 -9.21 -19.75
N ASP A 262 25.67 -10.08 -19.05
CA ASP A 262 27.08 -9.87 -18.70
C ASP A 262 27.98 -10.01 -19.93
N GLU A 263 27.78 -11.06 -20.73
CA GLU A 263 28.49 -11.23 -22.00
C GLU A 263 28.19 -10.08 -22.97
N LEU A 264 26.95 -9.60 -23.00
CA LEU A 264 26.55 -8.42 -23.76
C LEU A 264 27.37 -7.18 -23.37
N VAL A 265 27.60 -6.94 -22.07
CA VAL A 265 28.43 -5.82 -21.60
C VAL A 265 29.86 -5.96 -22.10
N ASP A 266 30.44 -7.16 -22.02
CA ASP A 266 31.81 -7.43 -22.45
C ASP A 266 31.97 -7.27 -23.96
N LEU A 267 31.02 -7.82 -24.75
CA LEU A 267 31.02 -7.67 -26.20
C LEU A 267 30.80 -6.21 -26.63
N ALA A 268 29.90 -5.48 -25.95
CA ALA A 268 29.68 -4.07 -26.26
C ALA A 268 30.94 -3.24 -26.03
N ARG A 269 31.67 -3.46 -24.92
CA ARG A 269 32.98 -2.81 -24.69
C ARG A 269 34.00 -3.20 -25.75
N HIS A 270 34.12 -4.51 -26.02
CA HIS A 270 35.05 -5.02 -27.01
C HIS A 270 34.87 -4.35 -28.37
N TYR A 271 33.66 -4.28 -28.90
CA TYR A 271 33.42 -3.70 -30.22
C TYR A 271 33.46 -2.17 -30.26
N LEU A 272 33.27 -1.49 -29.13
CA LEU A 272 33.57 -0.05 -29.01
C LEU A 272 35.08 0.22 -29.06
N ASP A 273 35.88 -0.64 -28.45
CA ASP A 273 37.35 -0.52 -28.44
C ASP A 273 38.02 -1.03 -29.72
N HIS A 274 37.30 -1.83 -30.53
CA HIS A 274 37.78 -2.43 -31.78
C HIS A 274 36.88 -2.08 -32.99
N PRO A 275 36.79 -0.79 -33.37
CA PRO A 275 35.85 -0.32 -34.40
C PRO A 275 36.10 -0.94 -35.79
N ASP A 276 37.35 -1.32 -36.11
CA ASP A 276 37.68 -1.98 -37.39
C ASP A 276 37.02 -3.36 -37.51
N GLN A 277 36.94 -4.11 -36.41
CA GLN A 277 36.26 -5.41 -36.37
C GLN A 277 34.75 -5.24 -36.53
N ALA A 278 34.16 -4.27 -35.82
CA ALA A 278 32.76 -3.93 -35.95
C ALA A 278 32.42 -3.51 -37.39
N MET A 279 33.27 -2.71 -38.02
CA MET A 279 33.13 -2.23 -39.39
C MET A 279 33.17 -3.37 -40.41
N ALA A 280 34.07 -4.36 -40.24
CA ALA A 280 34.14 -5.52 -41.12
C ALA A 280 32.86 -6.36 -41.08
N ILE A 281 32.37 -6.68 -39.87
CA ILE A 281 31.13 -7.45 -39.67
C ILE A 281 29.93 -6.68 -40.21
N ARG A 282 29.85 -5.38 -39.92
CA ARG A 282 28.81 -4.46 -40.40
C ARG A 282 28.68 -4.45 -41.92
N ARG A 283 29.79 -4.33 -42.64
CA ARG A 283 29.83 -4.36 -44.12
C ARG A 283 29.38 -5.71 -44.66
N ALA A 284 29.91 -6.80 -44.09
CA ALA A 284 29.53 -8.15 -44.49
C ALA A 284 28.04 -8.44 -44.23
N GLY A 285 27.50 -7.99 -43.10
CA GLY A 285 26.09 -8.13 -42.75
C GLY A 285 25.15 -7.37 -43.69
N GLN A 286 25.46 -6.11 -44.01
CA GLN A 286 24.65 -5.34 -44.98
C GLN A 286 24.73 -5.96 -46.38
N ALA A 287 25.93 -6.35 -46.85
CA ALA A 287 26.09 -6.98 -48.16
C ALA A 287 25.28 -8.28 -48.27
N HIS A 288 25.40 -9.16 -47.27
CA HIS A 288 24.64 -10.41 -47.21
C HIS A 288 23.12 -10.17 -47.21
N LEU A 289 22.65 -9.18 -46.44
CA LEU A 289 21.22 -8.83 -46.44
C LEU A 289 20.75 -8.34 -47.80
N LEU A 290 21.51 -7.48 -48.48
CA LEU A 290 21.15 -6.97 -49.80
C LEU A 290 21.13 -8.07 -50.86
N GLU A 291 22.03 -9.04 -50.78
CA GLU A 291 22.15 -10.14 -51.72
C GLU A 291 21.06 -11.20 -51.53
N PHE A 292 20.82 -11.66 -50.29
CA PHE A 292 19.97 -12.82 -50.01
C PHE A 292 18.63 -12.49 -49.36
N HIS A 293 18.46 -11.26 -48.86
CA HIS A 293 17.29 -10.85 -48.08
C HIS A 293 16.71 -9.49 -48.48
N SER A 294 17.06 -8.98 -49.66
CA SER A 294 16.44 -7.77 -50.20
C SER A 294 14.94 -7.98 -50.46
N PRO A 295 14.13 -6.91 -50.46
CA PRO A 295 12.69 -7.01 -50.73
C PRO A 295 12.39 -7.74 -52.05
N GLN A 296 13.22 -7.56 -53.08
CA GLN A 296 13.08 -8.25 -54.36
C GLN A 296 13.26 -9.77 -54.22
N VAL A 297 14.25 -10.22 -53.44
CA VAL A 297 14.47 -11.64 -53.16
C VAL A 297 13.32 -12.21 -52.34
N LYS A 298 12.86 -11.48 -51.31
CA LYS A 298 11.71 -11.90 -50.48
C LYS A 298 10.42 -12.02 -51.28
N ARG A 299 10.15 -11.08 -52.18
CA ARG A 299 9.01 -11.12 -53.12
C ARG A 299 9.12 -12.31 -54.07
N ALA A 300 10.31 -12.63 -54.58
CA ALA A 300 10.51 -13.81 -55.42
C ALA A 300 10.28 -15.13 -54.65
N GLN A 301 10.80 -15.22 -53.42
CA GLN A 301 10.57 -16.36 -52.52
C GLN A 301 9.08 -16.52 -52.18
N PHE A 302 8.38 -15.41 -51.91
CA PHE A 302 6.96 -15.38 -51.63
C PHE A 302 6.15 -15.99 -52.77
N PHE A 303 6.38 -15.55 -54.01
CA PHE A 303 5.63 -16.07 -55.17
C PHE A 303 5.95 -17.53 -55.47
N ALA A 304 7.21 -17.94 -55.36
CA ALA A 304 7.61 -19.33 -55.53
C ALA A 304 6.91 -20.24 -54.51
N ALA A 305 6.78 -19.81 -53.25
CA ALA A 305 6.09 -20.58 -52.22
C ALA A 305 4.57 -20.65 -52.46
N VAL A 306 3.93 -19.50 -52.75
CA VAL A 306 2.47 -19.42 -52.84
C VAL A 306 1.94 -20.12 -54.10
N PHE A 307 2.53 -19.87 -55.27
CA PHE A 307 2.01 -20.33 -56.56
C PHE A 307 2.70 -21.58 -57.11
N ASP A 308 3.98 -21.79 -56.81
CA ASP A 308 4.74 -22.94 -57.32
C ASP A 308 4.99 -24.03 -56.27
N ASP A 309 4.60 -23.80 -55.00
CA ASP A 309 4.87 -24.67 -53.85
C ASP A 309 6.38 -24.91 -53.57
N ARG A 310 7.23 -24.03 -54.11
CA ARG A 310 8.69 -24.11 -54.06
C ARG A 310 9.26 -23.22 -52.96
N VAL A 311 10.05 -23.82 -52.08
CA VAL A 311 10.69 -23.12 -50.95
C VAL A 311 12.20 -23.38 -51.00
N ASP A 312 12.98 -22.36 -50.65
CA ASP A 312 14.42 -22.50 -50.44
C ASP A 312 14.68 -23.51 -49.30
N PRO A 313 15.55 -24.52 -49.47
CA PRO A 313 15.88 -25.46 -48.40
C PRO A 313 16.27 -24.81 -47.07
N ALA A 314 16.88 -23.62 -47.08
CA ALA A 314 17.23 -22.88 -45.86
C ALA A 314 16.00 -22.35 -45.09
N LEU A 315 14.88 -22.15 -45.80
CA LEU A 315 13.63 -21.60 -45.30
C LEU A 315 12.55 -22.67 -45.06
N GLU A 316 12.84 -23.94 -45.35
CA GLU A 316 11.89 -25.03 -45.20
C GLU A 316 11.53 -25.26 -43.72
N VAL A 317 10.25 -25.53 -43.50
CA VAL A 317 9.65 -25.84 -42.18
C VAL A 317 8.76 -27.08 -42.25
N ARG A 318 8.41 -27.55 -43.46
CA ARG A 318 7.61 -28.77 -43.66
C ARG A 318 8.38 -29.97 -43.10
N GLY A 319 7.71 -30.74 -42.24
CA GLY A 319 8.30 -31.88 -41.53
C GLY A 319 8.82 -31.57 -40.12
N GLU A 320 8.89 -30.30 -39.71
CA GLU A 320 9.39 -29.90 -38.38
C GLU A 320 8.31 -30.00 -37.29
N ARG A 321 7.68 -31.17 -37.12
CA ARG A 321 6.69 -31.40 -36.04
C ARG A 321 7.32 -31.65 -34.67
N ARG A 322 8.66 -31.58 -34.54
CA ARG A 322 9.40 -31.85 -33.29
C ARG A 322 9.07 -33.21 -32.65
N GLY A 323 8.70 -34.20 -33.47
CA GLY A 323 8.26 -35.52 -33.00
C GLY A 323 6.81 -35.58 -32.47
N LEU A 324 6.06 -34.47 -32.50
CA LEU A 324 4.67 -34.41 -32.08
C LEU A 324 3.72 -34.95 -33.16
N ALA A 325 2.75 -35.76 -32.74
CA ALA A 325 1.71 -36.26 -33.64
C ALA A 325 0.72 -35.15 -34.02
N PRO A 326 0.25 -35.08 -35.28
CA PRO A 326 -0.75 -34.10 -35.70
C PRO A 326 -2.06 -34.29 -34.92
N ARG A 327 -2.66 -33.17 -34.50
CA ARG A 327 -3.89 -33.12 -33.72
C ARG A 327 -4.75 -31.96 -34.21
N PRO A 328 -6.07 -32.13 -34.44
CA PRO A 328 -6.91 -31.03 -34.85
C PRO A 328 -6.79 -29.84 -33.88
N ALA A 329 -6.77 -28.61 -34.43
CA ALA A 329 -6.69 -27.36 -33.64
C ALA A 329 -7.74 -27.30 -32.50
N ARG A 330 -8.90 -27.92 -32.71
CA ARG A 330 -10.03 -27.96 -31.75
C ARG A 330 -9.89 -29.06 -30.69
N SER A 331 -8.93 -29.98 -30.84
CA SER A 331 -8.72 -31.07 -29.88
C SER A 331 -8.34 -30.50 -28.52
N LEU A 332 -8.92 -31.08 -27.47
CA LEU A 332 -8.69 -30.65 -26.10
C LEU A 332 -7.21 -30.80 -25.69
N GLY A 333 -6.57 -31.92 -26.07
CA GLY A 333 -5.16 -32.17 -25.76
C GLY A 333 -4.21 -31.12 -26.36
N PHE A 334 -4.43 -30.74 -27.62
CA PHE A 334 -3.65 -29.67 -28.26
C PHE A 334 -3.87 -28.32 -27.58
N ARG A 335 -5.13 -27.92 -27.36
CA ARG A 335 -5.44 -26.63 -26.72
C ARG A 335 -4.88 -26.50 -25.30
N ARG A 336 -4.84 -27.60 -24.53
CA ARG A 336 -4.22 -27.62 -23.19
C ARG A 336 -2.70 -27.39 -23.26
N ARG A 337 -1.99 -28.09 -24.15
CA ARG A 337 -0.54 -27.91 -24.34
C ARG A 337 -0.22 -26.50 -24.83
N LEU A 338 -0.99 -26.02 -25.79
CA LEU A 338 -0.82 -24.68 -26.36
C LEU A 338 -1.01 -23.58 -25.31
N ALA A 339 -2.03 -23.70 -24.43
CA ALA A 339 -2.22 -22.77 -23.33
C ALA A 339 -1.06 -22.81 -22.31
N ALA A 340 -0.44 -23.97 -22.10
CA ALA A 340 0.71 -24.09 -21.20
C ALA A 340 1.96 -23.45 -21.80
N TYR A 341 2.21 -23.66 -23.09
CA TYR A 341 3.30 -22.99 -23.81
C TYR A 341 3.14 -21.47 -23.79
N GLU A 342 1.96 -20.93 -24.10
CA GLU A 342 1.71 -19.47 -24.02
C GLU A 342 1.91 -18.93 -22.59
N ALA A 343 1.57 -19.70 -21.57
CA ALA A 343 1.81 -19.31 -20.19
C ALA A 343 3.31 -19.30 -19.85
N LEU A 344 4.10 -20.29 -20.31
CA LEU A 344 5.56 -20.30 -20.15
C LEU A 344 6.20 -19.13 -20.91
N GLN A 345 5.75 -18.88 -22.13
CA GLN A 345 6.16 -17.75 -22.96
C GLN A 345 5.93 -16.41 -22.23
N ARG A 346 4.81 -16.26 -21.50
CA ARG A 346 4.56 -15.07 -20.67
C ARG A 346 5.47 -15.01 -19.44
N LEU A 347 5.60 -16.11 -18.70
CA LEU A 347 6.36 -16.15 -17.45
C LEU A 347 7.85 -15.88 -17.65
N GLN A 348 8.45 -16.35 -18.75
CA GLN A 348 9.87 -16.11 -19.01
C GLN A 348 10.21 -14.64 -19.30
N LEU A 349 9.24 -13.78 -19.60
CA LEU A 349 9.48 -12.34 -19.80
C LEU A 349 9.98 -11.68 -18.51
N THR A 350 9.61 -12.23 -17.36
CA THR A 350 9.99 -11.73 -16.03
C THR A 350 11.01 -12.61 -15.34
N ALA A 351 11.58 -13.61 -16.03
CA ALA A 351 12.53 -14.55 -15.44
C ALA A 351 13.89 -14.48 -16.14
N SER A 352 15.00 -14.46 -15.38
CA SER A 352 16.34 -14.73 -15.91
C SER A 352 16.50 -16.20 -16.27
N ARG A 353 15.85 -17.06 -15.49
CA ARG A 353 15.69 -18.49 -15.73
C ARG A 353 14.34 -18.91 -15.15
N LEU A 354 13.53 -19.61 -15.94
CA LEU A 354 12.25 -20.17 -15.53
C LEU A 354 12.36 -21.70 -15.49
N THR A 355 12.36 -22.27 -14.30
CA THR A 355 12.40 -23.73 -14.14
C THR A 355 10.99 -24.32 -14.03
N VAL A 356 10.64 -25.22 -14.94
CA VAL A 356 9.39 -25.98 -14.93
C VAL A 356 9.59 -27.26 -14.13
N HIS A 357 8.92 -27.35 -12.99
CA HIS A 357 8.85 -28.56 -12.18
C HIS A 357 7.61 -29.36 -12.55
N ALA A 358 7.79 -30.38 -13.37
CA ALA A 358 6.77 -31.39 -13.62
C ALA A 358 6.96 -32.55 -12.63
N GLY A 359 5.89 -32.98 -11.95
CA GLY A 359 5.90 -34.32 -11.34
C GLY A 359 5.34 -35.36 -12.31
N GLY A 360 5.26 -36.63 -11.86
CA GLY A 360 5.00 -37.81 -12.71
C GLY A 360 4.08 -37.59 -13.92
N ASP A 361 4.57 -37.99 -15.09
CA ASP A 361 4.01 -37.74 -16.42
C ASP A 361 3.10 -38.90 -16.88
N ALA A 362 1.93 -39.04 -16.24
CA ALA A 362 1.05 -40.18 -16.49
C ALA A 362 0.46 -40.22 -17.91
N ASP A 363 0.31 -39.06 -18.56
CA ASP A 363 -0.30 -38.91 -19.90
C ASP A 363 0.67 -38.39 -20.98
N GLY A 364 1.97 -38.24 -20.68
CA GLY A 364 2.97 -37.72 -21.60
C GLY A 364 2.91 -36.19 -21.82
N PHE A 365 2.04 -35.48 -21.10
CA PHE A 365 1.84 -34.04 -21.24
C PHE A 365 3.13 -33.24 -20.99
N ALA A 366 3.90 -33.61 -19.96
CA ALA A 366 5.12 -32.88 -19.61
C ALA A 366 6.22 -33.11 -20.64
N ALA A 367 6.37 -34.33 -21.16
CA ALA A 367 7.28 -34.65 -22.25
C ALA A 367 6.94 -33.87 -23.53
N ASP A 368 5.67 -33.86 -23.94
CA ASP A 368 5.22 -33.13 -25.12
C ASP A 368 5.40 -31.60 -24.97
N LEU A 369 5.08 -31.05 -23.78
CA LEU A 369 5.28 -29.63 -23.49
C LEU A 369 6.76 -29.26 -23.53
N ARG A 370 7.66 -30.15 -23.09
CA ARG A 370 9.11 -29.96 -23.17
C ARG A 370 9.60 -29.85 -24.62
N LEU A 371 9.12 -30.72 -25.51
CA LEU A 371 9.43 -30.64 -26.95
C LEU A 371 8.88 -29.34 -27.57
N MET A 372 7.68 -28.93 -27.15
CA MET A 372 7.05 -27.69 -27.61
C MET A 372 7.78 -26.44 -27.12
N ALA A 373 8.31 -26.44 -25.90
CA ALA A 373 8.94 -25.27 -25.27
C ALA A 373 10.45 -25.13 -25.51
N GLN A 374 11.07 -25.98 -26.33
CA GLN A 374 12.52 -25.97 -26.58
C GLN A 374 13.04 -24.67 -27.21
N ASP A 375 12.17 -23.88 -27.84
CA ASP A 375 12.52 -22.58 -28.42
C ASP A 375 12.47 -21.41 -27.42
N LEU A 376 11.96 -21.62 -26.21
CA LEU A 376 11.88 -20.58 -25.18
C LEU A 376 13.24 -20.50 -24.45
N PRO A 377 14.04 -19.45 -24.67
CA PRO A 377 15.48 -19.43 -24.33
C PRO A 377 15.77 -19.45 -22.84
N ARG A 378 14.79 -19.13 -21.99
CA ARG A 378 14.95 -19.05 -20.54
C ARG A 378 14.14 -20.11 -19.80
N VAL A 379 13.58 -21.10 -20.51
CA VAL A 379 12.72 -22.13 -19.91
C VAL A 379 13.47 -23.45 -19.83
N ASP A 380 13.69 -23.93 -18.60
CA ASP A 380 14.31 -25.22 -18.33
C ASP A 380 13.31 -26.18 -17.68
N PHE A 381 13.38 -27.46 -18.03
CA PHE A 381 12.59 -28.50 -17.35
C PHE A 381 13.50 -29.24 -16.36
N ALA A 382 13.14 -29.18 -15.07
CA ALA A 382 13.86 -29.86 -14.00
C ALA A 382 13.93 -31.38 -14.26
N ALA A 383 15.05 -32.01 -13.90
CA ALA A 383 15.18 -33.47 -14.00
C ALA A 383 14.22 -34.16 -13.01
N PRO A 384 13.77 -35.40 -13.28
CA PRO A 384 13.00 -36.17 -12.31
C PRO A 384 13.79 -36.31 -10.99
N GLY A 385 13.32 -35.67 -9.92
CA GLY A 385 14.00 -35.66 -8.61
C GLY A 385 14.82 -34.40 -8.30
N ASP A 386 15.05 -33.52 -9.26
CA ASP A 386 15.59 -32.17 -9.01
C ASP A 386 14.52 -31.34 -8.28
N ALA A 387 14.62 -31.31 -6.95
CA ALA A 387 13.85 -30.40 -6.13
C ALA A 387 14.62 -29.09 -6.02
N ALA A 388 14.10 -28.01 -6.63
CA ALA A 388 14.42 -26.69 -6.13
C ALA A 388 14.00 -26.61 -4.66
N GLY A 389 14.81 -25.95 -3.84
CA GLY A 389 14.47 -25.72 -2.44
C GLY A 389 13.10 -25.03 -2.34
N PRO A 390 12.17 -25.52 -1.51
CA PRO A 390 10.85 -24.91 -1.37
C PRO A 390 10.97 -23.44 -0.97
N VAL A 391 10.14 -22.56 -1.54
CA VAL A 391 10.20 -21.14 -1.17
C VAL A 391 9.62 -20.90 0.21
N ALA A 392 10.19 -19.91 0.90
CA ALA A 392 9.66 -19.42 2.16
C ALA A 392 8.22 -18.94 1.94
N LEU A 393 7.96 -18.05 0.98
CA LEU A 393 6.60 -17.71 0.57
C LEU A 393 6.52 -17.49 -0.94
N PRO A 394 5.48 -17.98 -1.62
CA PRO A 394 5.14 -17.59 -2.98
C PRO A 394 4.60 -16.16 -2.93
N LEU A 395 5.50 -15.18 -3.00
CA LEU A 395 5.10 -13.78 -3.04
C LEU A 395 4.59 -13.43 -4.44
N PRO A 396 3.52 -12.63 -4.55
CA PRO A 396 3.05 -12.16 -5.85
C PRO A 396 4.19 -11.48 -6.61
N PRO A 397 4.22 -11.59 -7.95
CA PRO A 397 5.24 -10.92 -8.76
C PRO A 397 5.27 -9.42 -8.44
N SER A 398 6.41 -8.90 -8.01
CA SER A 398 6.61 -7.45 -7.91
C SER A 398 6.72 -6.87 -9.32
N ALA A 399 6.16 -5.68 -9.54
CA ALA A 399 6.15 -5.02 -10.86
C ALA A 399 7.56 -4.82 -11.49
N GLU A 400 8.62 -4.83 -10.67
CA GLU A 400 9.99 -4.69 -11.12
C GLU A 400 10.90 -5.66 -10.34
N ARG A 401 11.27 -6.78 -10.98
CA ARG A 401 12.56 -7.49 -10.85
C ARG A 401 12.52 -8.78 -11.65
N VAL A 402 13.29 -8.83 -12.72
CA VAL A 402 13.65 -10.08 -13.39
C VAL A 402 14.55 -10.88 -12.45
N ARG A 403 14.23 -12.16 -12.23
CA ARG A 403 14.96 -13.07 -11.34
C ARG A 403 14.75 -14.52 -11.76
N ASP A 404 15.50 -15.44 -11.16
CA ASP A 404 15.20 -16.86 -11.32
C ASP A 404 13.82 -17.14 -10.70
N ASP A 405 12.99 -17.89 -11.43
CA ASP A 405 11.64 -18.24 -11.02
C ASP A 405 11.35 -19.71 -11.36
N ALA A 406 10.32 -20.24 -10.73
CA ALA A 406 9.90 -21.62 -10.90
C ALA A 406 8.38 -21.70 -11.08
N VAL A 407 7.96 -22.60 -11.96
CA VAL A 407 6.55 -22.91 -12.19
C VAL A 407 6.32 -24.39 -11.98
N THR A 408 5.32 -24.72 -11.16
CA THR A 408 4.97 -26.11 -10.88
C THR A 408 3.84 -26.57 -11.78
N LEU A 409 4.05 -27.67 -12.50
CA LEU A 409 3.02 -28.34 -13.28
C LEU A 409 2.27 -29.32 -12.37
N LEU A 410 1.00 -29.03 -12.12
CA LEU A 410 0.13 -29.81 -11.25
C LEU A 410 -0.80 -30.71 -12.08
N PRO A 411 -0.64 -32.03 -12.03
CA PRO A 411 -1.60 -32.96 -12.61
C PRO A 411 -2.90 -32.89 -11.82
N TRP A 412 -4.02 -32.87 -12.53
CA TRP A 412 -5.36 -32.90 -11.95
C TRP A 412 -6.11 -34.10 -12.55
N PRO A 413 -6.88 -34.90 -11.75
CA PRO A 413 -7.43 -34.60 -10.42
C PRO A 413 -6.72 -35.21 -9.20
N ASP A 414 -5.42 -35.57 -9.26
CA ASP A 414 -4.67 -36.12 -8.11
C ASP A 414 -4.54 -35.09 -6.96
N ARG A 415 -5.55 -35.01 -6.10
CA ARG A 415 -5.63 -34.04 -5.00
C ARG A 415 -4.55 -34.26 -3.93
N ALA A 416 -4.27 -35.51 -3.57
CA ALA A 416 -3.27 -35.83 -2.55
C ALA A 416 -1.86 -35.48 -3.02
N GLY A 417 -1.52 -35.81 -4.29
CA GLY A 417 -0.28 -35.37 -4.91
C GLY A 417 -0.22 -33.85 -5.07
N THR A 418 -1.34 -33.20 -5.38
CA THR A 418 -1.45 -31.74 -5.48
C THR A 418 -1.12 -31.06 -4.14
N ASP A 419 -1.74 -31.47 -3.03
CA ASP A 419 -1.50 -30.87 -1.72
C ASP A 419 -0.04 -31.06 -1.27
N ARG A 420 0.54 -32.24 -1.50
CA ARG A 420 1.97 -32.49 -1.24
C ARG A 420 2.87 -31.55 -2.05
N ARG A 421 2.58 -31.31 -3.32
CA ARG A 421 3.36 -30.39 -4.18
C ARG A 421 3.17 -28.94 -3.77
N MET A 422 1.94 -28.51 -3.49
CA MET A 422 1.65 -27.16 -3.01
C MET A 422 2.39 -26.85 -1.71
N SER A 423 2.51 -27.83 -0.80
CA SER A 423 3.26 -27.64 0.45
C SER A 423 4.77 -27.42 0.27
N ARG A 424 5.33 -27.80 -0.89
CA ARG A 424 6.76 -27.71 -1.22
C ARG A 424 6.99 -26.87 -2.48
N LEU A 425 6.11 -25.91 -2.74
CA LEU A 425 6.13 -25.12 -3.96
C LEU A 425 7.48 -24.37 -4.08
N PRO A 426 8.18 -24.46 -5.22
CA PRO A 426 9.46 -23.80 -5.46
C PRO A 426 9.33 -22.37 -6.02
N GLY A 427 8.12 -21.88 -6.29
CA GLY A 427 7.87 -20.57 -6.89
C GLY A 427 6.46 -20.06 -6.65
N ALA A 428 6.08 -18.93 -7.25
CA ALA A 428 4.77 -18.30 -7.05
C ALA A 428 3.72 -18.65 -8.11
N SER A 429 4.10 -19.46 -9.11
CA SER A 429 3.28 -19.80 -10.28
C SER A 429 3.01 -21.30 -10.36
N VAL A 430 1.80 -21.63 -10.79
CA VAL A 430 1.31 -23.00 -10.96
C VAL A 430 0.64 -23.12 -12.32
N LEU A 431 1.00 -24.15 -13.08
CA LEU A 431 0.27 -24.58 -14.27
C LEU A 431 -0.59 -25.78 -13.93
N CYS A 432 -1.90 -25.64 -14.02
CA CYS A 432 -2.85 -26.73 -13.76
C CYS A 432 -3.67 -27.01 -15.04
N PRO A 433 -3.14 -27.82 -15.97
CA PRO A 433 -3.85 -28.15 -17.19
C PRO A 433 -5.01 -29.11 -16.88
N THR A 434 -6.26 -28.69 -17.10
CA THR A 434 -7.45 -29.52 -16.84
C THR A 434 -8.10 -30.03 -18.13
N VAL A 435 -8.83 -31.16 -18.07
CA VAL A 435 -9.43 -31.82 -19.24
C VAL A 435 -10.91 -31.44 -19.47
N SER A 436 -11.52 -30.66 -18.60
CA SER A 436 -12.89 -30.16 -18.80
C SER A 436 -13.10 -28.83 -18.08
N ALA A 437 -14.18 -28.12 -18.41
CA ALA A 437 -14.59 -26.91 -17.67
C ALA A 437 -14.95 -27.24 -16.21
N GLN A 438 -15.52 -28.43 -15.97
CA GLN A 438 -15.82 -28.92 -14.62
C GLN A 438 -14.55 -29.18 -13.83
N ASP A 439 -13.55 -29.82 -14.43
CA ASP A 439 -12.24 -30.03 -13.81
C ASP A 439 -11.52 -28.71 -13.55
N HIS A 440 -11.63 -27.76 -14.48
CA HIS A 440 -11.10 -26.42 -14.31
C HIS A 440 -11.69 -25.73 -13.09
N ALA A 441 -13.02 -25.73 -12.97
CA ALA A 441 -13.70 -25.15 -11.82
C ALA A 441 -13.30 -25.83 -10.50
N ALA A 442 -13.16 -27.16 -10.51
CA ALA A 442 -12.73 -27.93 -9.34
C ALA A 442 -11.28 -27.63 -8.93
N ALA A 443 -10.35 -27.56 -9.90
CA ALA A 443 -8.95 -27.19 -9.68
C ALA A 443 -8.83 -25.75 -9.17
N ALA A 444 -9.54 -24.81 -9.79
CA ALA A 444 -9.56 -23.41 -9.40
C ALA A 444 -10.08 -23.22 -7.96
N ALA A 445 -11.17 -23.91 -7.58
CA ALA A 445 -11.69 -23.89 -6.22
C ALA A 445 -10.67 -24.45 -5.20
N HIS A 446 -9.98 -25.54 -5.54
CA HIS A 446 -8.97 -26.16 -4.68
C HIS A 446 -7.76 -25.24 -4.47
N LEU A 447 -7.25 -24.65 -5.55
CA LEU A 447 -6.12 -23.70 -5.55
C LEU A 447 -6.47 -22.37 -4.88
N ALA A 448 -7.72 -21.90 -4.99
CA ALA A 448 -8.20 -20.73 -4.24
C ALA A 448 -8.13 -20.95 -2.72
N GLY A 449 -8.33 -22.18 -2.25
CA GLY A 449 -8.09 -22.56 -0.86
C GLY A 449 -6.61 -22.52 -0.46
N TRP A 450 -5.67 -22.57 -1.40
CA TRP A 450 -4.23 -22.38 -1.18
C TRP A 450 -3.78 -20.94 -1.38
N GLY A 451 -4.69 -20.02 -1.71
CA GLY A 451 -4.38 -18.60 -1.95
C GLY A 451 -3.97 -18.29 -3.38
N PHE A 452 -4.29 -19.15 -4.35
CA PHE A 452 -3.96 -18.99 -5.75
C PHE A 452 -5.19 -18.60 -6.57
N VAL A 453 -5.01 -17.72 -7.55
CA VAL A 453 -6.07 -17.28 -8.47
C VAL A 453 -5.60 -17.46 -9.92
N PRO A 454 -6.52 -17.76 -10.86
CA PRO A 454 -6.16 -17.85 -12.26
C PRO A 454 -5.80 -16.46 -12.79
N THR A 455 -4.80 -16.37 -13.67
CA THR A 455 -4.36 -15.09 -14.28
C THR A 455 -5.34 -14.56 -15.32
N GLU A 456 -6.19 -15.42 -15.85
CA GLU A 456 -7.27 -15.08 -16.78
C GLU A 456 -8.47 -16.01 -16.54
N PRO A 457 -9.72 -15.56 -16.79
CA PRO A 457 -10.89 -16.42 -16.65
C PRO A 457 -10.77 -17.70 -17.51
N GLY A 458 -10.87 -18.87 -16.88
CA GLY A 458 -10.71 -20.16 -17.57
C GLY A 458 -9.26 -20.52 -17.92
N GLY A 459 -8.28 -19.71 -17.52
CA GLY A 459 -6.86 -19.92 -17.80
C GLY A 459 -6.21 -20.96 -16.88
N ILE A 460 -5.22 -21.69 -17.39
CA ILE A 460 -4.56 -22.77 -16.64
C ILE A 460 -3.37 -22.30 -15.78
N LEU A 461 -2.98 -21.02 -15.90
CA LEU A 461 -1.93 -20.40 -15.10
C LEU A 461 -2.55 -19.78 -13.85
N PHE A 462 -2.06 -20.19 -12.69
CA PHE A 462 -2.45 -19.70 -11.39
C PHE A 462 -1.27 -19.02 -10.71
N GLN A 463 -1.52 -17.89 -10.06
CA GLN A 463 -0.51 -17.15 -9.30
C GLN A 463 -0.97 -16.97 -7.86
N CYS A 464 -0.03 -16.95 -6.93
CA CYS A 464 -0.34 -16.68 -5.53
C CYS A 464 -0.80 -15.22 -5.36
N ALA A 465 -2.03 -15.05 -4.89
CA ALA A 465 -2.62 -13.76 -4.53
C ALA A 465 -2.76 -13.58 -3.01
N ASP A 466 -2.75 -14.68 -2.25
CA ASP A 466 -2.90 -14.67 -0.79
C ASP A 466 -1.83 -15.56 -0.14
N ALA A 467 -0.62 -15.01 -0.01
CA ALA A 467 0.49 -15.75 0.58
C ALA A 467 0.30 -16.01 2.09
N LEU A 468 -0.58 -15.26 2.78
CA LEU A 468 -0.96 -15.55 4.16
C LEU A 468 -1.77 -16.84 4.24
N ARG A 469 -2.76 -17.01 3.35
CA ARG A 469 -3.54 -18.25 3.23
C ARG A 469 -2.67 -19.42 2.80
N TYR A 470 -1.77 -19.20 1.83
CA TYR A 470 -0.76 -20.20 1.47
C TYR A 470 0.05 -20.62 2.69
N ALA A 471 0.63 -19.67 3.43
CA ALA A 471 1.45 -19.97 4.60
C ALA A 471 0.67 -20.75 5.65
N GLY A 472 -0.53 -20.25 6.01
CA GLY A 472 -1.41 -20.91 6.97
C GLY A 472 -1.71 -22.34 6.57
N ARG A 473 -2.10 -22.59 5.31
CA ARG A 473 -2.41 -23.93 4.81
C ARG A 473 -1.17 -24.81 4.69
N SER A 474 -0.04 -24.24 4.27
CA SER A 474 1.24 -24.95 4.15
C SER A 474 1.84 -25.32 5.50
N LEU A 475 1.40 -24.66 6.58
CA LEU A 475 1.80 -24.93 7.95
C LEU A 475 0.72 -25.73 8.72
N SER A 476 -0.44 -26.01 8.11
CA SER A 476 -1.52 -26.79 8.73
C SER A 476 -1.75 -28.14 8.04
N ASP A 477 -2.56 -28.99 8.65
CA ASP A 477 -2.99 -30.27 8.07
C ASP A 477 -3.60 -30.04 6.66
N PRO A 478 -3.28 -30.84 5.61
CA PRO A 478 -2.94 -32.27 5.62
C PRO A 478 -1.43 -32.62 5.67
N VAL A 479 -0.54 -31.66 5.93
CA VAL A 479 0.90 -31.93 6.01
C VAL A 479 1.27 -32.10 7.49
N PRO A 480 1.69 -33.30 7.94
CA PRO A 480 2.10 -33.50 9.33
C PRO A 480 3.15 -32.47 9.73
N ALA A 481 3.09 -31.93 10.95
CA ALA A 481 4.10 -30.97 11.43
C ALA A 481 5.53 -31.51 11.27
N GLU A 482 5.70 -32.82 11.39
CA GLU A 482 6.97 -33.56 11.22
C GLU A 482 7.45 -33.66 9.75
N ALA A 483 6.59 -33.39 8.76
CA ALA A 483 6.88 -33.56 7.33
C ALA A 483 7.48 -32.32 6.64
N LEU A 484 7.52 -31.18 7.35
CA LEU A 484 8.16 -29.94 6.90
C LEU A 484 9.43 -29.72 7.72
N ASP A 485 10.52 -29.52 6.98
CA ASP A 485 11.81 -29.10 7.50
C ASP A 485 11.66 -27.90 8.46
N PRO A 486 12.17 -27.98 9.71
CA PRO A 486 12.14 -26.88 10.67
C PRO A 486 12.67 -25.55 10.11
N ASP A 487 13.70 -25.58 9.26
CA ASP A 487 14.29 -24.36 8.70
C ASP A 487 13.33 -23.69 7.70
N LEU A 488 12.70 -24.47 6.81
CA LEU A 488 11.64 -23.96 5.93
C LEU A 488 10.46 -23.40 6.72
N ARG A 489 10.07 -24.05 7.81
CA ARG A 489 8.98 -23.59 8.68
C ARG A 489 9.30 -22.24 9.30
N ARG A 490 10.50 -22.09 9.85
CA ARG A 490 10.98 -20.84 10.43
C ARG A 490 11.07 -19.74 9.36
N ALA A 491 11.59 -20.07 8.18
CA ALA A 491 11.66 -19.15 7.05
C ALA A 491 10.27 -18.68 6.60
N ARG A 492 9.27 -19.58 6.54
CA ARG A 492 7.86 -19.27 6.26
C ARG A 492 7.29 -18.28 7.25
N LEU A 493 7.37 -18.60 8.54
CA LEU A 493 6.84 -17.76 9.59
C LEU A 493 7.50 -16.37 9.57
N ALA A 494 8.83 -16.30 9.43
CA ALA A 494 9.56 -15.04 9.37
C ALA A 494 9.18 -14.20 8.13
N ALA A 495 8.96 -14.84 6.99
CA ALA A 495 8.57 -14.16 5.75
C ALA A 495 7.15 -13.56 5.81
N LEU A 496 6.29 -13.96 6.77
CA LEU A 496 4.96 -13.37 6.94
C LEU A 496 5.01 -11.96 7.53
N GLU A 497 5.99 -11.65 8.37
CA GLU A 497 6.06 -10.38 9.08
C GLU A 497 5.87 -9.11 8.23
N PRO A 498 6.54 -8.94 7.06
CA PRO A 498 6.32 -7.78 6.21
C PRO A 498 4.92 -7.73 5.56
N MET A 499 4.13 -8.80 5.65
CA MET A 499 2.77 -8.90 5.08
C MET A 499 1.67 -8.58 6.09
N LEU A 500 1.94 -8.75 7.38
CA LEU A 500 0.97 -8.52 8.45
C LEU A 500 0.80 -7.01 8.69
N ARG A 501 -0.44 -6.57 8.93
CA ARG A 501 -0.83 -5.16 9.07
C ARG A 501 -1.52 -4.85 10.39
N THR A 502 -2.24 -5.82 10.98
CA THR A 502 -2.99 -5.62 12.23
C THR A 502 -2.37 -6.36 13.41
N ALA A 503 -2.72 -5.92 14.61
CA ALA A 503 -2.31 -6.60 15.84
C ALA A 503 -2.91 -8.02 15.93
N GLU A 504 -4.14 -8.27 15.45
CA GLU A 504 -4.71 -9.62 15.42
C GLU A 504 -3.95 -10.56 14.49
N GLN A 505 -3.56 -10.07 13.31
CA GLN A 505 -2.77 -10.85 12.35
C GLN A 505 -1.42 -11.26 12.97
N MET A 506 -0.73 -10.32 13.62
CA MET A 506 0.53 -10.58 14.32
C MET A 506 0.34 -11.59 15.47
N ALA A 507 -0.69 -11.42 16.31
CA ALA A 507 -0.99 -12.35 17.40
C ALA A 507 -1.38 -13.76 16.88
N GLY A 508 -2.09 -13.84 15.75
CA GLY A 508 -2.43 -15.09 15.10
C GLY A 508 -1.20 -15.87 14.64
N VAL A 509 -0.25 -15.20 13.98
CA VAL A 509 1.02 -15.83 13.56
C VAL A 509 1.91 -16.17 14.74
N ALA A 510 1.90 -15.35 15.81
CA ALA A 510 2.62 -15.68 17.04
C ALA A 510 2.14 -16.99 17.69
N ARG A 511 0.82 -17.23 17.74
CA ARG A 511 0.25 -18.49 18.25
C ARG A 511 0.70 -19.68 17.41
N LEU A 512 0.75 -19.51 16.09
CA LEU A 512 1.24 -20.53 15.18
C LEU A 512 2.74 -20.83 15.43
N ALA A 513 3.57 -19.80 15.55
CA ALA A 513 4.99 -19.94 15.88
C ALA A 513 5.20 -20.66 17.23
N ALA A 514 4.43 -20.28 18.26
CA ALA A 514 4.49 -20.91 19.58
C ALA A 514 4.10 -22.40 19.54
N ARG A 515 3.06 -22.77 18.76
CA ARG A 515 2.67 -24.17 18.53
C ARG A 515 3.80 -25.02 17.95
N PHE A 516 4.71 -24.40 17.19
CA PHE A 516 5.87 -25.07 16.60
C PHE A 516 7.14 -25.02 17.45
N GLY A 517 7.09 -24.45 18.65
CA GLY A 517 8.27 -24.27 19.49
C GLY A 517 9.20 -23.13 19.04
N GLU A 518 8.77 -22.29 18.09
CA GLU A 518 9.55 -21.14 17.59
C GLU A 518 9.38 -19.92 18.51
N THR A 519 9.82 -20.06 19.77
CA THR A 519 9.58 -19.10 20.86
C THR A 519 10.08 -17.69 20.56
N ALA A 520 11.29 -17.54 20.01
CA ALA A 520 11.86 -16.22 19.69
C ALA A 520 11.02 -15.48 18.62
N LEU A 521 10.50 -16.23 17.65
CA LEU A 521 9.67 -15.68 16.59
C LEU A 521 8.26 -15.34 17.10
N ALA A 522 7.69 -16.19 17.97
CA ALA A 522 6.45 -15.90 18.67
C ALA A 522 6.56 -14.61 19.49
N GLU A 523 7.63 -14.44 20.27
CA GLU A 523 7.87 -13.21 21.05
C GLU A 523 7.97 -11.98 20.15
N ARG A 524 8.74 -12.05 19.05
CA ARG A 524 8.87 -10.96 18.08
C ARG A 524 7.52 -10.53 17.52
N PHE A 525 6.67 -11.48 17.13
CA PHE A 525 5.32 -11.20 16.63
C PHE A 525 4.41 -10.60 17.70
N LEU A 526 4.48 -11.07 18.94
CA LEU A 526 3.69 -10.52 20.05
C LEU A 526 4.12 -9.10 20.41
N LEU A 527 5.43 -8.83 20.50
CA LEU A 527 5.95 -7.47 20.70
C LEU A 527 5.47 -6.53 19.61
N ARG A 528 5.46 -7.01 18.36
CA ARG A 528 4.95 -6.25 17.22
C ARG A 528 3.44 -6.03 17.31
N ALA A 529 2.67 -7.06 17.68
CA ALA A 529 1.22 -6.95 17.89
C ALA A 529 0.89 -5.89 18.95
N VAL A 530 1.57 -5.93 20.10
CA VAL A 530 1.42 -4.94 21.17
C VAL A 530 1.88 -3.55 20.72
N GLY A 531 2.92 -3.45 19.90
CA GLY A 531 3.35 -2.18 19.31
C GLY A 531 2.31 -1.56 18.35
N LEU A 532 1.48 -2.38 17.69
CA LEU A 532 0.38 -1.94 16.82
C LEU A 532 -0.90 -1.61 17.60
N ASP A 533 -1.22 -2.40 18.62
CA ASP A 533 -2.32 -2.15 19.55
C ASP A 533 -1.91 -2.52 20.98
N ARG A 534 -1.69 -1.50 21.81
CA ARG A 534 -1.26 -1.68 23.21
C ARG A 534 -2.39 -2.12 24.15
N GLN A 535 -3.59 -2.34 23.62
CA GLN A 535 -4.73 -2.93 24.33
C GLN A 535 -5.12 -4.31 23.77
N GLN A 536 -4.30 -4.96 22.95
CA GLN A 536 -4.60 -6.32 22.47
C GLN A 536 -4.41 -7.36 23.59
N PRO A 537 -5.49 -7.92 24.18
CA PRO A 537 -5.38 -8.71 25.41
C PRO A 537 -4.62 -10.03 25.20
N ASP A 538 -4.85 -10.68 24.06
CA ASP A 538 -4.20 -11.95 23.70
C ASP A 538 -2.69 -11.78 23.53
N ALA A 539 -2.27 -10.69 22.89
CA ALA A 539 -0.86 -10.43 22.65
C ALA A 539 -0.11 -10.16 23.96
N LEU A 540 -0.71 -9.36 24.85
CA LEU A 540 -0.16 -9.08 26.18
C LEU A 540 -0.10 -10.35 27.05
N ALA A 541 -1.15 -11.18 27.03
CA ALA A 541 -1.16 -12.46 27.72
C ALA A 541 -0.10 -13.43 27.17
N GLY A 542 0.08 -13.46 25.85
CA GLY A 542 1.15 -14.22 25.19
C GLY A 542 2.54 -13.80 25.67
N LEU A 543 2.82 -12.49 25.72
CA LEU A 543 4.09 -11.97 26.25
C LEU A 543 4.27 -12.32 27.74
N ALA A 544 3.21 -12.22 28.54
CA ALA A 544 3.27 -12.58 29.95
C ALA A 544 3.70 -14.05 30.15
N ARG A 545 3.13 -14.99 29.37
CA ARG A 545 3.50 -16.41 29.39
C ARG A 545 4.95 -16.63 28.97
N LEU A 546 5.39 -16.00 27.88
CA LEU A 546 6.77 -16.13 27.39
C LEU A 546 7.79 -15.53 28.37
N CYS A 547 7.46 -14.42 29.01
CA CYS A 547 8.32 -13.81 30.02
C CYS A 547 8.40 -14.70 31.28
N ALA A 548 7.27 -15.25 31.74
CA ALA A 548 7.24 -16.15 32.89
C ALA A 548 8.06 -17.43 32.63
N ALA A 549 7.85 -18.07 31.48
CA ALA A 549 8.59 -19.27 31.08
C ALA A 549 10.10 -18.99 30.85
N GLY A 550 10.43 -17.78 30.40
CA GLY A 550 11.81 -17.34 30.15
C GLY A 550 12.54 -16.75 31.34
N GLY A 551 11.99 -16.82 32.56
CA GLY A 551 12.65 -16.30 33.77
C GLY A 551 12.72 -14.77 33.85
N ARG A 552 11.76 -14.06 33.24
CA ARG A 552 11.61 -12.59 33.27
C ARG A 552 10.36 -12.18 34.06
N PRO A 553 10.36 -12.35 35.40
CA PRO A 553 9.15 -12.21 36.21
C PRO A 553 8.61 -10.78 36.27
N VAL A 554 9.48 -9.76 36.14
CA VAL A 554 9.08 -8.34 36.16
C VAL A 554 8.24 -8.00 34.93
N GLU A 555 8.71 -8.35 33.73
CA GLU A 555 8.00 -8.16 32.48
C GLU A 555 6.71 -9.00 32.45
N ALA A 556 6.77 -10.24 32.95
CA ALA A 556 5.60 -11.09 33.07
C ALA A 556 4.50 -10.43 33.93
N ALA A 557 4.85 -9.88 35.09
CA ALA A 557 3.91 -9.19 35.97
C ALA A 557 3.30 -7.95 35.30
N ILE A 558 4.11 -7.14 34.61
CA ILE A 558 3.64 -5.94 33.91
C ILE A 558 2.68 -6.32 32.77
N TYR A 559 3.06 -7.26 31.91
CA TYR A 559 2.22 -7.68 30.79
C TYR A 559 0.94 -8.36 31.25
N LEU A 560 0.97 -9.15 32.33
CA LEU A 560 -0.23 -9.77 32.92
C LEU A 560 -1.20 -8.70 33.45
N ASN A 561 -0.68 -7.68 34.13
CA ASN A 561 -1.50 -6.56 34.62
C ASN A 561 -2.12 -5.76 33.46
N GLU A 562 -1.35 -5.48 32.41
CA GLU A 562 -1.84 -4.79 31.21
C GLU A 562 -2.87 -5.64 30.45
N ALA A 563 -2.66 -6.97 30.32
CA ALA A 563 -3.59 -7.88 29.65
C ALA A 563 -4.97 -7.89 30.35
N ARG A 564 -4.98 -8.00 31.68
CA ARG A 564 -6.22 -7.95 32.49
C ARG A 564 -6.90 -6.59 32.43
N ARG A 565 -6.11 -5.51 32.41
CA ARG A 565 -6.63 -4.15 32.25
C ARG A 565 -7.26 -3.95 30.88
N ALA A 566 -6.62 -4.43 29.82
CA ALA A 566 -7.16 -4.43 28.47
C ALA A 566 -8.45 -5.27 28.38
N ALA A 567 -8.49 -6.43 29.03
CA ALA A 567 -9.69 -7.28 29.10
C ALA A 567 -10.86 -6.58 29.82
N ARG A 568 -10.60 -5.87 30.94
CA ARG A 568 -11.61 -5.04 31.60
C ARG A 568 -12.12 -3.92 30.70
N PHE A 569 -11.23 -3.25 29.96
CA PHE A 569 -11.67 -2.27 28.97
C PHE A 569 -12.52 -2.91 27.90
N ALA A 570 -12.17 -4.09 27.40
CA ALA A 570 -12.92 -4.80 26.37
C ALA A 570 -14.26 -5.38 26.88
N GLY A 571 -14.39 -5.64 28.18
CA GLY A 571 -15.53 -6.34 28.77
C GLY A 571 -15.46 -7.87 28.57
N ILE A 572 -14.26 -8.43 28.51
CA ILE A 572 -14.01 -9.87 28.29
C ILE A 572 -13.36 -10.51 29.53
N ALA A 573 -13.37 -11.86 29.57
CA ALA A 573 -12.74 -12.64 30.63
C ALA A 573 -11.21 -12.46 30.67
N ASP A 574 -10.58 -12.90 31.78
CA ASP A 574 -9.12 -12.87 31.92
C ASP A 574 -8.45 -13.67 30.77
N PRO A 575 -7.57 -13.05 29.95
CA PRO A 575 -6.90 -13.72 28.83
C PRO A 575 -5.74 -14.63 29.27
N ALA A 576 -5.37 -14.62 30.56
CA ALA A 576 -4.33 -15.46 31.13
C ALA A 576 -4.76 -16.11 32.47
N PRO A 577 -5.83 -16.92 32.48
CA PRO A 577 -6.32 -17.57 33.70
C PRO A 577 -5.36 -18.65 34.20
N ASP A 578 -4.48 -19.13 33.34
CA ASP A 578 -3.42 -20.11 33.63
C ASP A 578 -2.24 -19.53 34.40
N LEU A 579 -2.08 -18.20 34.44
CA LEU A 579 -1.01 -17.54 35.18
C LEU A 579 -1.48 -17.10 36.58
N ASP A 580 -0.86 -17.67 37.62
CA ASP A 580 -1.04 -17.20 38.99
C ASP A 580 -0.32 -15.85 39.19
N ALA A 581 -1.10 -14.78 39.33
CA ALA A 581 -0.56 -13.44 39.52
C ALA A 581 0.14 -13.25 40.86
N GLY A 582 -0.25 -13.98 41.90
CA GLY A 582 0.44 -13.97 43.19
C GLY A 582 1.84 -14.58 43.05
N ALA A 583 1.95 -15.71 42.35
CA ALA A 583 3.23 -16.36 42.07
C ALA A 583 4.13 -15.50 41.16
N VAL A 584 3.58 -14.92 40.10
CA VAL A 584 4.33 -14.03 39.18
C VAL A 584 4.82 -12.77 39.90
N ALA A 585 3.98 -12.15 40.74
CA ALA A 585 4.37 -10.99 41.53
C ALA A 585 5.41 -11.33 42.60
N ALA A 586 5.27 -12.47 43.29
CA ALA A 586 6.25 -12.95 44.26
C ALA A 586 7.61 -13.22 43.61
N ALA A 587 7.64 -13.82 42.42
CA ALA A 587 8.86 -14.04 41.65
C ALA A 587 9.52 -12.74 41.18
N ALA A 588 8.74 -11.67 40.94
CA ALA A 588 9.27 -10.36 40.55
C ALA A 588 9.87 -9.59 41.73
N GLY A 589 9.42 -9.86 42.96
CA GLY A 589 9.86 -9.17 44.17
C GLY A 589 9.65 -7.65 44.12
N SER A 590 10.38 -6.92 44.96
CA SER A 590 10.33 -5.44 45.03
C SER A 590 11.19 -4.76 43.96
N HIS A 591 11.10 -5.21 42.70
CA HIS A 591 11.92 -4.68 41.63
C HIS A 591 11.56 -3.21 41.29
N PRO A 592 12.52 -2.27 41.17
CA PRO A 592 12.25 -0.84 40.97
C PRO A 592 11.37 -0.49 39.76
N SER A 593 11.44 -1.27 38.69
CA SER A 593 10.60 -1.06 37.50
C SER A 593 9.14 -1.45 37.75
N LEU A 594 8.90 -2.52 38.49
CA LEU A 594 7.56 -2.95 38.87
C LEU A 594 6.97 -1.99 39.92
N GLU A 595 7.78 -1.56 40.88
CA GLU A 595 7.39 -0.53 41.86
C GLU A 595 7.00 0.78 41.19
N ARG A 596 7.78 1.24 40.20
CA ARG A 596 7.45 2.43 39.38
C ARG A 596 6.15 2.26 38.61
N TYR A 597 5.91 1.09 38.03
CA TYR A 597 4.64 0.78 37.36
C TYR A 597 3.47 0.83 38.36
N HIS A 598 3.57 0.17 39.51
CA HIS A 598 2.53 0.18 40.53
C HIS A 598 2.32 1.55 41.17
N ALA A 599 3.37 2.38 41.31
CA ALA A 599 3.26 3.72 41.88
C ALA A 599 2.29 4.61 41.09
N LEU A 600 2.19 4.43 39.76
CA LEU A 600 1.23 5.15 38.92
C LEU A 600 -0.22 4.89 39.33
N PHE A 601 -0.50 3.67 39.78
CA PHE A 601 -1.84 3.24 40.19
C PHE A 601 -2.07 3.42 41.70
N ARG A 602 -1.00 3.46 42.52
CA ARG A 602 -1.07 3.73 43.97
C ARG A 602 -1.14 5.22 44.32
N GLN A 603 -0.52 6.11 43.55
CA GLN A 603 -0.69 7.56 43.76
C GLN A 603 -2.15 7.98 43.56
N ALA A 604 -2.87 7.25 42.71
CA ALA A 604 -4.32 7.34 42.58
C ALA A 604 -5.09 6.67 43.74
N THR A 605 -4.47 6.22 44.84
CA THR A 605 -5.15 5.64 46.02
C THR A 605 -4.62 6.09 47.39
N ALA A 606 -3.60 6.96 47.45
CA ALA A 606 -3.06 7.46 48.73
C ALA A 606 -4.08 8.31 49.52
N PRO A 607 -4.17 8.17 50.86
CA PRO A 607 -4.98 9.03 51.72
C PRO A 607 -4.38 10.44 51.88
N SER A 608 -5.21 11.43 52.22
CA SER A 608 -4.74 12.80 52.50
C SER A 608 -3.70 12.81 53.63
N THR A 609 -2.70 13.70 53.52
CA THR A 609 -1.75 13.94 54.61
C THR A 609 -2.32 14.87 55.69
N GLY A 610 -3.42 15.56 55.40
CA GLY A 610 -4.12 16.47 56.29
C GLY A 610 -5.36 15.87 56.96
N ARG A 611 -5.95 16.60 57.91
CA ARG A 611 -7.23 16.24 58.53
C ARG A 611 -8.35 16.25 57.46
N PRO A 612 -9.25 15.25 57.41
CA PRO A 612 -10.43 15.25 56.54
C PRO A 612 -11.22 16.57 56.62
N ARG A 613 -11.66 17.06 55.46
CA ARG A 613 -12.34 18.36 55.30
C ARG A 613 -13.67 18.21 54.57
N ARG A 614 -14.60 19.13 54.84
CA ARG A 614 -15.81 19.35 54.06
C ARG A 614 -15.55 20.41 53.00
N ILE A 615 -15.45 19.98 51.74
CA ILE A 615 -15.10 20.85 50.61
C ILE A 615 -16.34 21.08 49.76
N LEU A 616 -16.77 22.35 49.68
CA LEU A 616 -17.81 22.76 48.73
C LEU A 616 -17.17 22.99 47.37
N VAL A 617 -17.74 22.42 46.31
CA VAL A 617 -17.32 22.69 44.93
C VAL A 617 -18.42 23.49 44.24
N VAL A 618 -18.08 24.61 43.62
CA VAL A 618 -19.04 25.45 42.87
C VAL A 618 -18.56 25.63 41.44
N THR A 619 -19.38 25.26 40.46
CA THR A 619 -19.05 25.38 39.03
C THR A 619 -20.34 25.48 38.21
N ASN A 620 -20.28 26.02 37.00
CA ASN A 620 -21.47 26.20 36.16
C ASN A 620 -22.00 24.88 35.59
N LEU A 621 -21.10 24.03 35.10
CA LEU A 621 -21.39 22.73 34.49
C LEU A 621 -20.55 21.64 35.14
N PHE A 622 -21.10 20.43 35.17
CA PHE A 622 -20.48 19.25 35.78
C PHE A 622 -20.98 17.98 35.08
N PRO A 623 -20.07 17.03 34.72
CA PRO A 623 -20.45 15.75 34.13
C PRO A 623 -21.65 15.09 34.84
N PRO A 624 -22.56 14.42 34.10
CA PRO A 624 -22.51 14.14 32.65
C PRO A 624 -22.98 15.31 31.76
N GLN A 625 -23.35 16.45 32.35
CA GLN A 625 -23.81 17.65 31.63
C GLN A 625 -22.65 18.66 31.52
N GLU A 626 -21.92 18.62 30.41
CA GLU A 626 -20.73 19.45 30.25
C GLU A 626 -20.55 19.95 28.83
N PHE A 627 -19.95 21.14 28.71
CA PHE A 627 -19.39 21.67 27.49
C PHE A 627 -17.90 22.00 27.70
N GLY A 628 -17.01 21.33 26.96
CA GLY A 628 -15.55 21.47 27.14
C GLY A 628 -14.95 20.43 28.10
N GLY A 629 -13.76 20.72 28.63
CA GLY A 629 -13.02 19.81 29.53
C GLY A 629 -12.83 20.33 30.96
N TYR A 630 -13.45 21.46 31.32
CA TYR A 630 -13.22 22.10 32.61
C TYR A 630 -14.12 21.59 33.74
N GLY A 631 -15.38 21.31 33.45
CA GLY A 631 -16.26 20.59 34.38
C GLY A 631 -15.69 19.20 34.69
N ARG A 632 -15.07 18.54 33.72
CA ARG A 632 -14.36 17.28 33.88
C ARG A 632 -13.18 17.40 34.82
N LYS A 633 -12.37 18.46 34.72
CA LYS A 633 -11.27 18.71 35.68
C LYS A 633 -11.82 18.80 37.11
N LEU A 634 -12.89 19.56 37.32
CA LEU A 634 -13.50 19.69 38.66
C LEU A 634 -14.08 18.36 39.14
N TRP A 635 -14.62 17.56 38.23
CA TRP A 635 -15.04 16.20 38.51
C TRP A 635 -13.87 15.31 38.95
N GLU A 636 -12.75 15.33 38.22
CA GLU A 636 -11.55 14.54 38.53
C GLU A 636 -10.95 14.96 39.88
N PHE A 637 -10.92 16.26 40.19
CA PHE A 637 -10.53 16.76 41.51
C PHE A 637 -11.48 16.30 42.62
N SER A 638 -12.80 16.33 42.36
CA SER A 638 -13.80 15.93 43.35
C SER A 638 -13.69 14.44 43.66
N ALA A 639 -13.58 13.59 42.63
CA ALA A 639 -13.38 12.15 42.78
C ALA A 639 -12.11 11.82 43.57
N GLU A 640 -11.00 12.50 43.24
CA GLU A 640 -9.73 12.34 43.93
C GLU A 640 -9.78 12.79 45.40
N LEU A 641 -10.43 13.92 45.70
CA LEU A 641 -10.63 14.41 47.07
C LEU A 641 -11.50 13.45 47.91
N ILE A 642 -12.58 12.91 47.33
CA ILE A 642 -13.45 11.93 48.00
C ILE A 642 -12.62 10.69 48.35
N ARG A 643 -11.84 10.19 47.39
CA ARG A 643 -10.99 9.01 47.56
C ARG A 643 -9.89 9.22 48.60
N ARG A 644 -9.43 10.45 48.82
CA ARG A 644 -8.48 10.83 49.89
C ARG A 644 -9.12 10.98 51.27
N GLY A 645 -10.45 10.81 51.38
CA GLY A 645 -11.19 10.85 52.64
C GLY A 645 -11.88 12.19 52.94
N HIS A 646 -11.89 13.14 52.01
CA HIS A 646 -12.65 14.38 52.17
C HIS A 646 -14.15 14.15 51.93
N THR A 647 -14.99 14.95 52.57
CA THR A 647 -16.40 15.02 52.24
C THR A 647 -16.60 16.14 51.23
N VAL A 648 -17.04 15.79 50.02
CA VAL A 648 -17.28 16.76 48.93
C VAL A 648 -18.77 16.92 48.69
N LYS A 649 -19.21 18.18 48.53
CA LYS A 649 -20.52 18.52 47.97
C LYS A 649 -20.31 19.43 46.76
N VAL A 650 -20.87 19.06 45.62
CA VAL A 650 -20.79 19.83 44.37
C VAL A 650 -22.10 20.60 44.16
N LEU A 651 -22.02 21.88 43.84
CA LEU A 651 -23.16 22.74 43.52
C LEU A 651 -22.98 23.28 42.10
N THR A 652 -23.92 22.93 41.20
CA THR A 652 -23.83 23.21 39.76
C THR A 652 -25.20 23.53 39.16
N ALA A 653 -25.24 24.01 37.91
CA ALA A 653 -26.51 24.17 37.20
C ALA A 653 -27.01 22.86 36.59
N ASP A 654 -28.33 22.75 36.42
CA ASP A 654 -28.97 21.67 35.66
C ASP A 654 -29.16 22.08 34.19
N MET A 655 -28.45 21.39 33.30
CA MET A 655 -28.47 21.59 31.85
C MET A 655 -28.61 20.24 31.11
N PRO A 656 -29.79 19.59 31.15
CA PRO A 656 -29.99 18.27 30.55
C PRO A 656 -29.69 18.21 29.05
N ALA A 657 -29.85 19.32 28.32
CA ALA A 657 -29.53 19.44 26.90
C ALA A 657 -28.04 19.23 26.58
N LEU A 658 -27.15 19.33 27.57
CA LEU A 658 -25.72 19.08 27.44
C LEU A 658 -25.31 17.69 27.95
N ALA A 659 -26.26 16.86 28.38
CA ALA A 659 -25.98 15.50 28.82
C ALA A 659 -25.50 14.62 27.66
N ARG A 660 -24.47 13.80 27.90
CA ARG A 660 -23.91 12.89 26.89
C ARG A 660 -23.70 11.48 27.46
N PRO A 661 -24.10 10.42 26.74
CA PRO A 661 -23.77 9.04 27.12
C PRO A 661 -22.26 8.83 27.21
N GLY A 662 -21.80 8.12 28.23
CA GLY A 662 -20.37 7.81 28.43
C GLY A 662 -19.49 8.98 28.89
N MET A 663 -20.09 10.14 29.21
CA MET A 663 -19.39 11.29 29.79
C MET A 663 -19.34 11.30 31.32
N ALA A 664 -20.08 10.41 31.99
CA ALA A 664 -19.81 10.10 33.39
C ALA A 664 -18.35 9.63 33.49
N GLY A 665 -17.61 10.12 34.49
CA GLY A 665 -16.23 9.70 34.66
C GLY A 665 -16.11 8.23 35.05
N THR A 666 -14.90 7.78 35.42
CA THR A 666 -14.68 6.37 35.76
C THR A 666 -15.28 5.94 37.09
N GLU A 667 -15.74 6.89 37.89
CA GLU A 667 -16.36 6.70 39.19
C GLU A 667 -17.79 7.28 39.18
N ASP A 668 -18.69 6.72 39.98
CA ASP A 668 -20.00 7.34 40.20
C ASP A 668 -19.93 8.23 41.45
N ILE A 669 -19.99 9.55 41.22
CA ILE A 669 -20.03 10.55 42.29
C ILE A 669 -21.27 11.44 42.23
N GLU A 670 -22.29 11.08 41.42
CA GLU A 670 -23.48 11.93 41.23
C GLU A 670 -24.26 12.14 42.54
N GLY A 671 -24.18 11.19 43.48
CA GLY A 671 -24.73 11.34 44.83
C GLY A 671 -24.15 12.49 45.65
N HIS A 672 -23.02 13.08 45.21
CA HIS A 672 -22.42 14.27 45.81
C HIS A 672 -22.82 15.58 45.12
N VAL A 673 -23.62 15.53 44.05
CA VAL A 673 -23.93 16.65 43.16
C VAL A 673 -25.33 17.21 43.42
N ASP A 674 -25.39 18.53 43.61
CA ASP A 674 -26.59 19.32 43.79
C ASP A 674 -26.75 20.26 42.59
N ARG A 675 -27.72 19.98 41.71
CA ARG A 675 -27.97 20.72 40.46
C ARG A 675 -28.99 21.86 40.63
N SER A 676 -28.92 22.59 41.75
CA SER A 676 -29.92 23.62 42.08
C SER A 676 -29.54 25.05 41.66
N LEU A 677 -28.43 25.25 40.95
CA LEU A 677 -28.10 26.55 40.35
C LEU A 677 -28.80 26.72 39.00
N THR A 678 -28.94 27.96 38.55
CA THR A 678 -29.54 28.28 37.25
C THR A 678 -28.67 29.27 36.50
N LEU A 679 -28.37 28.99 35.23
CA LEU A 679 -27.57 29.90 34.42
C LEU A 679 -28.41 31.10 33.97
N TYR A 680 -27.86 32.31 33.99
CA TYR A 680 -28.52 33.52 33.44
C TYR A 680 -28.36 33.64 31.91
N GLY A 681 -27.98 32.55 31.26
CA GLY A 681 -27.78 32.47 29.83
C GLY A 681 -27.70 31.01 29.36
N TYR A 682 -27.46 30.82 28.08
CA TYR A 682 -27.48 29.51 27.42
C TYR A 682 -26.49 29.46 26.25
N TRP A 683 -26.24 28.26 25.73
CA TRP A 683 -25.45 28.09 24.51
C TRP A 683 -26.35 27.71 23.33
N LYS A 684 -26.06 28.27 22.16
CA LYS A 684 -26.69 27.91 20.89
C LYS A 684 -25.64 28.00 19.78
N ASP A 685 -25.57 26.99 18.91
CA ASP A 685 -24.65 26.93 17.76
C ASP A 685 -23.17 27.22 18.15
N GLY A 686 -22.75 26.70 19.30
CA GLY A 686 -21.38 26.87 19.82
C GLY A 686 -21.04 28.26 20.39
N ARG A 687 -22.03 29.15 20.58
CA ARG A 687 -21.87 30.48 21.17
C ARG A 687 -22.69 30.63 22.44
N ALA A 688 -22.18 31.40 23.41
CA ALA A 688 -22.88 31.73 24.65
C ALA A 688 -23.75 32.98 24.46
N PHE A 689 -24.96 32.95 25.00
CA PHE A 689 -25.94 34.03 24.98
C PHE A 689 -26.43 34.32 26.39
N ILE A 690 -26.58 35.60 26.72
CA ILE A 690 -27.21 36.05 27.98
C ILE A 690 -28.71 36.26 27.70
N HIS A 691 -29.58 35.98 28.67
CA HIS A 691 -31.00 36.30 28.51
C HIS A 691 -31.23 37.82 28.37
N ASP A 692 -32.09 38.22 27.45
CA ASP A 692 -32.34 39.65 27.17
C ASP A 692 -32.97 40.40 28.35
N ASP A 693 -33.76 39.70 29.17
CA ASP A 693 -34.38 40.27 30.37
C ASP A 693 -33.34 40.41 31.50
N ARG A 694 -32.85 41.65 31.67
CA ARG A 694 -31.90 42.02 32.73
C ARG A 694 -32.47 41.83 34.13
N ALA A 695 -33.77 42.05 34.34
CA ALA A 695 -34.39 41.87 35.65
C ALA A 695 -34.45 40.39 36.03
N HIS A 696 -34.76 39.54 35.05
CA HIS A 696 -34.69 38.09 35.18
C HIS A 696 -33.26 37.62 35.47
N CYS A 697 -32.26 38.07 34.70
CA CYS A 697 -30.84 37.76 34.96
C CYS A 697 -30.42 38.14 36.38
N ALA A 698 -30.77 39.36 36.82
CA ALA A 698 -30.45 39.82 38.17
C ALA A 698 -31.17 38.99 39.25
N ALA A 699 -32.38 38.50 38.99
CA ALA A 699 -33.08 37.61 39.91
C ALA A 699 -32.40 36.23 40.03
N LEU A 700 -31.98 35.65 38.90
CA LEU A 700 -31.21 34.40 38.88
C LEU A 700 -29.87 34.52 39.61
N ILE A 701 -29.12 35.60 39.34
CA ILE A 701 -27.86 35.92 40.04
C ILE A 701 -28.09 35.98 41.56
N ARG A 702 -29.10 36.73 42.02
CA ARG A 702 -29.43 36.81 43.45
C ARG A 702 -29.81 35.45 44.05
N ALA A 703 -30.56 34.63 43.32
CA ALA A 703 -30.96 33.29 43.76
C ALA A 703 -29.74 32.35 43.89
N ASN A 704 -28.85 32.35 42.89
CA ASN A 704 -27.61 31.58 42.91
C ASN A 704 -26.71 31.98 44.09
N ILE A 705 -26.49 33.29 44.29
CA ILE A 705 -25.68 33.80 45.41
C ILE A 705 -26.26 33.29 46.74
N ARG A 706 -27.58 33.42 46.95
CA ARG A 706 -28.24 32.95 48.16
C ARG A 706 -28.02 31.45 48.36
N ARG A 707 -28.24 30.65 47.31
CA ARG A 707 -28.10 29.19 47.35
C ARG A 707 -26.67 28.74 47.68
N VAL A 708 -25.65 29.39 47.09
CA VAL A 708 -24.24 29.08 47.39
C VAL A 708 -23.93 29.38 48.86
N LEU A 709 -24.35 30.54 49.37
CA LEU A 709 -24.10 30.94 50.76
C LEU A 709 -24.85 30.07 51.79
N GLU A 710 -26.11 29.71 51.51
CA GLU A 710 -26.89 28.76 52.32
C GLU A 710 -26.22 27.39 52.36
N THR A 711 -25.88 26.84 51.19
CA THR A 711 -25.22 25.54 51.08
C THR A 711 -23.89 25.52 51.83
N ALA A 712 -23.08 26.59 51.74
CA ALA A 712 -21.81 26.67 52.47
C ALA A 712 -22.00 26.62 54.00
N ARG A 713 -23.07 27.23 54.54
CA ARG A 713 -23.39 27.20 55.98
C ARG A 713 -23.94 25.85 56.41
N ASP A 714 -24.91 25.32 55.68
CA ASP A 714 -25.60 24.07 56.02
C ASP A 714 -24.64 22.87 55.94
N PHE A 715 -23.82 22.85 54.88
CA PHE A 715 -22.75 21.86 54.72
C PHE A 715 -21.58 22.09 55.68
N ARG A 716 -21.51 23.27 56.32
CA ARG A 716 -20.42 23.71 57.19
C ARG A 716 -19.06 23.57 56.51
N ALA A 717 -18.95 24.15 55.31
CA ALA A 717 -17.77 24.04 54.46
C ALA A 717 -16.50 24.54 55.17
N ASP A 718 -15.46 23.71 55.15
CA ASP A 718 -14.13 24.08 55.67
C ASP A 718 -13.32 24.85 54.61
N ALA A 719 -13.58 24.58 53.34
CA ALA A 719 -13.01 25.26 52.18
C ALA A 719 -13.96 25.14 50.97
N CYS A 720 -13.75 25.99 49.97
CA CYS A 720 -14.52 26.01 48.72
C CYS A 720 -13.59 25.98 47.51
N LEU A 721 -13.80 25.00 46.62
CA LEU A 721 -13.16 24.91 45.32
C LEU A 721 -14.11 25.49 44.26
N VAL A 722 -13.66 26.49 43.52
CA VAL A 722 -14.48 27.14 42.50
C VAL A 722 -13.95 26.79 41.11
N GLY A 723 -14.84 26.35 40.23
CA GLY A 723 -14.57 26.00 38.84
C GLY A 723 -14.93 27.13 37.88
N ASN A 724 -15.55 26.80 36.75
CA ASN A 724 -15.96 27.81 35.78
C ASN A 724 -17.24 28.52 36.27
N LEU A 725 -17.28 29.85 36.18
CA LEU A 725 -18.39 30.67 36.66
C LEU A 725 -19.20 31.34 35.54
N ASP A 726 -18.93 30.99 34.28
CA ASP A 726 -19.67 31.53 33.14
C ASP A 726 -21.17 31.35 33.35
N MET A 727 -21.90 32.47 33.28
CA MET A 727 -23.35 32.55 33.41
C MET A 727 -23.94 32.15 34.77
N LEU A 728 -23.15 32.07 35.85
CA LEU A 728 -23.66 31.82 37.20
C LEU A 728 -23.83 33.09 38.06
N ALA A 729 -22.70 33.72 38.39
CA ALA A 729 -22.49 34.91 39.23
C ALA A 729 -21.07 34.80 39.81
N THR A 730 -20.44 35.92 40.15
CA THR A 730 -19.14 35.95 40.85
C THR A 730 -19.22 36.67 42.20
N GLU A 731 -20.31 37.39 42.44
CA GLU A 731 -20.55 38.27 43.58
C GLU A 731 -20.74 37.50 44.89
N PHE A 732 -20.86 36.17 44.86
CA PHE A 732 -20.88 35.34 46.06
C PHE A 732 -19.49 35.16 46.69
N LEU A 733 -18.40 35.38 45.94
CA LEU A 733 -17.02 35.12 46.40
C LEU A 733 -16.64 35.98 47.62
N ASP A 734 -17.01 37.26 47.60
CA ASP A 734 -16.74 38.21 48.69
C ASP A 734 -17.52 37.89 49.98
N PRO A 735 -18.86 37.70 49.98
CA PRO A 735 -19.58 37.30 51.18
C PRO A 735 -19.19 35.90 51.66
N LEU A 736 -18.87 34.95 50.77
CA LEU A 736 -18.40 33.62 51.16
C LEU A 736 -17.08 33.68 51.94
N THR A 737 -16.13 34.48 51.47
CA THR A 737 -14.82 34.62 52.11
C THR A 737 -14.81 35.57 53.31
N ARG A 738 -15.56 36.67 53.29
CA ARG A 738 -15.54 37.70 54.37
C ARG A 738 -16.62 37.52 55.43
N GLN A 739 -17.84 37.15 55.05
CA GLN A 739 -18.96 37.04 55.99
C GLN A 739 -19.08 35.64 56.58
N ILE A 740 -18.88 34.59 55.77
CA ILE A 740 -18.90 33.20 56.24
C ILE A 740 -17.49 32.75 56.69
N GLY A 741 -16.44 33.34 56.08
CA GLY A 741 -15.06 33.00 56.42
C GLY A 741 -14.61 31.66 55.83
N VAL A 742 -15.14 31.27 54.66
CA VAL A 742 -14.72 30.03 53.97
C VAL A 742 -13.57 30.36 53.01
N PRO A 743 -12.40 29.73 53.16
CA PRO A 743 -11.32 29.78 52.17
C PRO A 743 -11.77 29.37 50.78
N VAL A 744 -11.39 30.14 49.76
CA VAL A 744 -11.74 29.88 48.36
C VAL A 744 -10.48 29.70 47.52
N LEU A 745 -10.39 28.59 46.81
CA LEU A 745 -9.48 28.39 45.68
C LEU A 745 -10.29 28.41 44.39
N HIS A 746 -10.09 29.43 43.56
CA HIS A 746 -10.75 29.55 42.25
C HIS A 746 -9.86 28.99 41.16
N CYS A 747 -10.11 27.76 40.74
CA CYS A 747 -9.42 27.15 39.62
C CYS A 747 -9.83 27.86 38.33
N LEU A 748 -8.88 28.53 37.67
CA LEU A 748 -9.12 29.32 36.46
C LEU A 748 -8.68 28.57 35.20
N GLY A 749 -9.64 28.28 34.33
CA GLY A 749 -9.47 27.59 33.06
C GLY A 749 -9.40 28.49 31.85
N ASN A 750 -9.53 29.80 32.02
CA ASN A 750 -9.57 30.81 30.97
C ASN A 750 -8.59 31.94 31.31
N GLN A 751 -8.22 32.73 30.29
CA GLN A 751 -7.42 33.95 30.47
C GLN A 751 -8.17 35.07 31.21
N HIS A 752 -9.49 34.95 31.36
CA HIS A 752 -10.33 35.88 32.11
C HIS A 752 -11.11 35.12 33.21
N PRO A 753 -11.12 35.60 34.46
CA PRO A 753 -11.74 34.91 35.59
C PRO A 753 -13.26 35.12 35.71
N GLY A 754 -13.90 35.73 34.70
CA GLY A 754 -15.33 35.99 34.67
C GLY A 754 -15.79 37.28 35.39
N TYR A 755 -14.85 38.07 35.90
CA TYR A 755 -15.11 39.37 36.53
C TYR A 755 -14.06 40.41 36.10
N ALA A 756 -14.40 41.70 36.20
CA ALA A 756 -13.47 42.80 35.90
C ALA A 756 -12.44 42.98 37.05
N PRO A 757 -11.23 43.55 36.78
CA PRO A 757 -10.21 43.77 37.81
C PRO A 757 -10.71 44.52 39.05
N GLU A 758 -11.63 45.46 38.89
CA GLU A 758 -12.20 46.26 39.98
C GLU A 758 -13.07 45.41 40.92
N ALA A 759 -13.69 44.36 40.38
CA ALA A 759 -14.54 43.40 41.07
C ALA A 759 -13.78 42.14 41.55
N ALA A 760 -12.45 42.12 41.40
CA ALA A 760 -11.62 41.00 41.83
C ALA A 760 -11.71 40.80 43.36
N PRO A 761 -11.86 39.55 43.86
CA PRO A 761 -11.95 39.29 45.29
C PRO A 761 -10.71 39.76 46.04
N ARG A 762 -10.92 40.56 47.10
CA ARG A 762 -9.82 41.16 47.90
C ARG A 762 -9.62 40.50 49.27
N SER A 763 -10.32 39.40 49.52
CA SER A 763 -10.19 38.68 50.80
C SER A 763 -8.85 37.95 50.89
N PRO A 764 -8.15 37.95 52.04
CA PRO A 764 -6.94 37.15 52.23
C PRO A 764 -7.21 35.64 52.22
N LEU A 765 -8.48 35.24 52.29
CA LEU A 765 -8.94 33.85 52.18
C LEU A 765 -9.26 33.43 50.74
N TYR A 766 -8.99 34.27 49.74
CA TYR A 766 -9.14 33.97 48.33
C TYR A 766 -7.79 33.67 47.67
N ARG A 767 -7.73 32.64 46.83
CA ARG A 767 -6.59 32.31 45.99
C ARG A 767 -7.04 32.02 44.56
N ALA A 768 -6.41 32.68 43.59
CA ALA A 768 -6.56 32.30 42.19
C ALA A 768 -5.72 31.04 41.89
N GLY A 769 -6.30 30.08 41.18
CA GLY A 769 -5.70 28.82 40.78
C GLY A 769 -5.56 28.71 39.26
N PRO A 770 -4.70 29.52 38.59
CA PRO A 770 -4.53 29.47 37.14
C PRO A 770 -4.09 28.07 36.65
N ALA A 771 -4.65 27.63 35.51
CA ALA A 771 -4.38 26.32 34.94
C ALA A 771 -2.93 26.11 34.45
N SER A 772 -2.17 27.18 34.28
CA SER A 772 -0.79 27.19 33.77
C SER A 772 -0.08 28.48 34.19
N GLY A 773 1.24 28.52 34.02
CA GLY A 773 2.03 29.74 34.25
C GLY A 773 1.58 30.88 33.32
N TRP A 774 1.28 30.55 32.07
CA TRP A 774 0.77 31.47 31.06
C TRP A 774 -0.55 32.11 31.47
N VAL A 775 -1.50 31.35 32.04
CA VAL A 775 -2.74 31.94 32.57
C VAL A 775 -2.45 32.87 33.75
N ALA A 776 -1.49 32.52 34.62
CA ALA A 776 -1.08 33.39 35.73
C ALA A 776 -0.52 34.73 35.22
N GLU A 777 0.35 34.69 34.21
CA GLU A 777 0.91 35.88 33.55
C GLU A 777 -0.18 36.74 32.90
N ARG A 778 -1.18 36.13 32.26
CA ARG A 778 -2.32 36.85 31.65
C ARG A 778 -3.17 37.57 32.68
N LEU A 779 -3.42 36.94 33.84
CA LEU A 779 -4.12 37.58 34.94
C LEU A 779 -3.32 38.77 35.50
N ALA A 780 -2.00 38.63 35.65
CA ALA A 780 -1.14 39.72 36.09
C ALA A 780 -1.13 40.89 35.09
N ALA A 781 -0.95 40.59 33.80
CA ALA A 781 -0.98 41.58 32.73
C ALA A 781 -2.35 42.27 32.57
N GLY A 782 -3.43 41.57 32.90
CA GLY A 782 -4.80 42.12 32.93
C GLY A 782 -5.10 43.03 34.12
N GLY A 783 -4.14 43.26 35.03
CA GLY A 783 -4.30 44.18 36.16
C GLY A 783 -5.07 43.61 37.37
N TYR A 784 -5.27 42.29 37.44
CA TYR A 784 -6.08 41.68 38.51
C TYR A 784 -5.44 41.72 39.90
N GLY A 785 -4.10 41.74 40.00
CA GLY A 785 -3.38 41.82 41.28
C GLY A 785 -3.69 40.70 42.29
N LEU A 786 -4.21 39.56 41.82
CA LEU A 786 -4.67 38.46 42.67
C LEU A 786 -3.49 37.62 43.20
N PRO A 787 -3.52 37.17 44.47
CA PRO A 787 -2.63 36.11 44.91
C PRO A 787 -2.96 34.85 44.10
N ALA A 788 -1.96 34.26 43.45
CA ALA A 788 -2.15 33.13 42.54
C ALA A 788 -1.18 31.98 42.85
N THR A 789 -1.67 30.75 42.69
CA THR A 789 -0.87 29.52 42.76
C THR A 789 -1.27 28.65 41.58
N VAL A 790 -0.34 28.24 40.72
CA VAL A 790 -0.68 27.43 39.52
C VAL A 790 -1.25 26.07 39.93
N ILE A 791 -2.48 25.78 39.50
CA ILE A 791 -3.18 24.52 39.69
C ILE A 791 -3.48 23.93 38.31
N HIS A 792 -2.52 23.17 37.78
CA HIS A 792 -2.71 22.45 36.53
C HIS A 792 -3.98 21.58 36.59
N PRO A 793 -4.75 21.47 35.49
CA PRO A 793 -5.84 20.52 35.39
C PRO A 793 -5.47 19.09 35.77
N GLY A 794 -4.24 18.70 35.46
CA GLY A 794 -3.82 17.31 35.53
C GLY A 794 -4.48 16.48 34.43
N ALA A 795 -4.13 15.20 34.38
CA ALA A 795 -4.73 14.21 33.50
C ALA A 795 -4.75 12.84 34.18
N ARG A 796 -5.65 11.97 33.73
CA ARG A 796 -5.75 10.57 34.14
C ARG A 796 -4.63 9.71 33.55
N VAL A 797 -3.39 10.01 33.94
CA VAL A 797 -2.19 9.29 33.52
C VAL A 797 -2.32 7.79 33.83
N ASP A 798 -2.87 7.43 34.98
CA ASP A 798 -3.20 6.05 35.37
C ASP A 798 -4.10 5.34 34.33
N TYR A 799 -5.11 6.05 33.81
CA TYR A 799 -6.06 5.49 32.84
C TYR A 799 -5.45 5.33 31.45
N PHE A 800 -4.63 6.28 31.00
CA PHE A 800 -4.02 6.26 29.66
C PHE A 800 -2.66 5.57 29.60
N HIS A 801 -1.98 5.36 30.73
CA HIS A 801 -0.64 4.80 30.74
C HIS A 801 -0.57 3.46 30.00
N ARG A 802 0.45 3.27 29.15
CA ARG A 802 0.75 1.97 28.55
C ARG A 802 2.20 1.61 28.83
N ALA A 803 2.43 0.38 29.29
CA ALA A 803 3.78 -0.08 29.63
C ALA A 803 4.65 -0.28 28.38
N ALA A 804 4.09 -0.87 27.32
CA ALA A 804 4.74 -1.00 26.03
C ALA A 804 4.73 0.33 25.26
N MET A 805 5.75 0.56 24.44
CA MET A 805 5.77 1.70 23.52
C MET A 805 5.11 1.34 22.18
N PRO A 806 4.46 2.30 21.50
CA PRO A 806 4.02 2.09 20.12
C PRO A 806 5.18 1.70 19.21
N ALA A 807 4.88 0.94 18.16
CA ALA A 807 5.81 0.77 17.07
C ALA A 807 6.04 2.11 16.30
N THR A 808 7.26 2.34 15.84
CA THR A 808 7.71 3.53 15.09
C THR A 808 8.01 3.23 13.62
N ASP A 809 7.33 2.21 13.09
CA ASP A 809 7.46 1.73 11.70
C ASP A 809 6.90 2.70 10.66
N ARG A 810 5.76 3.31 10.98
CA ARG A 810 5.05 4.31 10.16
C ARG A 810 4.28 5.27 11.06
N LEU A 811 3.79 6.37 10.50
CA LEU A 811 3.00 7.37 11.23
C LEU A 811 1.56 6.86 11.45
N ARG A 812 1.12 6.74 12.70
CA ARG A 812 -0.27 6.49 13.09
C ARG A 812 -0.73 7.64 13.97
N ILE A 813 -1.36 8.61 13.32
CA ILE A 813 -1.62 9.95 13.86
C ILE A 813 -3.02 10.01 14.46
N ALA A 814 -3.12 10.57 15.66
CA ALA A 814 -4.38 10.96 16.26
C ALA A 814 -4.52 12.49 16.26
N PHE A 815 -5.71 12.97 15.93
CA PHE A 815 -6.21 14.28 16.32
C PHE A 815 -7.36 14.05 17.30
N ALA A 816 -7.29 14.65 18.49
CA ALA A 816 -8.27 14.43 19.56
C ALA A 816 -8.72 15.79 20.15
N SER A 817 -9.67 16.44 19.48
CA SER A 817 -10.22 17.75 19.86
C SER A 817 -11.52 18.01 19.10
N LEU A 818 -12.31 19.01 19.52
CA LEU A 818 -13.41 19.53 18.70
C LEU A 818 -12.91 19.90 17.30
N PHE A 819 -13.69 19.53 16.29
CA PHE A 819 -13.42 19.82 14.89
C PHE A 819 -13.99 21.20 14.54
N VAL A 820 -13.29 22.24 14.96
CA VAL A 820 -13.63 23.65 14.75
C VAL A 820 -12.39 24.43 14.34
N ASN A 821 -12.55 25.54 13.60
CA ASN A 821 -11.45 26.24 12.93
C ASN A 821 -10.26 26.58 13.85
N TYR A 822 -10.54 27.08 15.06
CA TYR A 822 -9.48 27.49 15.99
C TYR A 822 -8.73 26.32 16.65
N LYS A 823 -9.23 25.09 16.54
CA LYS A 823 -8.52 23.87 16.97
C LYS A 823 -7.58 23.32 15.88
N GLY A 824 -7.57 23.93 14.69
CA GLY A 824 -6.63 23.69 13.61
C GLY A 824 -6.71 22.35 12.86
N PRO A 825 -7.86 21.64 12.75
CA PRO A 825 -7.92 20.39 11.97
C PRO A 825 -7.48 20.58 10.51
N GLN A 826 -7.75 21.74 9.91
CA GLN A 826 -7.32 22.11 8.55
C GLN A 826 -5.80 22.14 8.39
N THR A 827 -5.07 22.58 9.42
CA THR A 827 -3.59 22.62 9.40
C THR A 827 -3.03 21.20 9.30
N LEU A 828 -3.61 20.25 10.04
CA LEU A 828 -3.23 18.85 9.95
C LEU A 828 -3.60 18.24 8.60
N VAL A 829 -4.83 18.44 8.11
CA VAL A 829 -5.26 17.91 6.80
C VAL A 829 -4.33 18.38 5.67
N ASN A 830 -3.93 19.66 5.68
CA ASN A 830 -2.99 20.19 4.69
C ASN A 830 -1.59 19.57 4.80
N ALA A 831 -1.08 19.39 6.02
CA ALA A 831 0.21 18.73 6.26
C ALA A 831 0.21 17.26 5.78
N LEU A 832 -0.88 16.53 5.98
CA LEU A 832 -1.04 15.16 5.47
C LEU A 832 -1.03 15.12 3.93
N GLY A 833 -1.61 16.11 3.26
CA GLY A 833 -1.54 16.26 1.80
C GLY A 833 -0.11 16.42 1.28
N ILE A 834 0.76 17.11 2.03
CA ILE A 834 2.20 17.21 1.72
C ILE A 834 2.87 15.83 1.83
N LEU A 835 2.69 15.15 2.97
CA LEU A 835 3.28 13.83 3.19
C LEU A 835 2.83 12.81 2.14
N HIS A 836 1.56 12.86 1.72
CA HIS A 836 1.02 11.97 0.70
C HIS A 836 1.71 12.16 -0.65
N ARG A 837 1.89 13.41 -1.10
CA ARG A 837 2.61 13.72 -2.36
C ARG A 837 4.09 13.33 -2.30
N GLU A 838 4.70 13.36 -1.12
CA GLU A 838 6.07 12.91 -0.88
C GLU A 838 6.20 11.37 -0.80
N GLY A 839 5.09 10.62 -0.86
CA GLY A 839 5.11 9.16 -0.76
C GLY A 839 5.37 8.64 0.66
N ILE A 840 5.22 9.47 1.69
CA ILE A 840 5.38 9.06 3.09
C ILE A 840 4.12 8.33 3.56
N ASP A 841 4.29 7.13 4.13
CA ASP A 841 3.16 6.33 4.60
C ASP A 841 2.66 6.75 6.00
N PHE A 842 1.34 6.88 6.12
CA PHE A 842 0.66 7.25 7.34
C PHE A 842 -0.79 6.77 7.37
N ASP A 843 -1.34 6.64 8.58
CA ASP A 843 -2.77 6.66 8.86
C ASP A 843 -3.08 7.80 9.84
N CYS A 844 -4.19 8.49 9.68
CA CYS A 844 -4.63 9.56 10.57
C CYS A 844 -6.10 9.40 10.96
N THR A 845 -6.40 9.48 12.26
CA THR A 845 -7.78 9.49 12.77
C THR A 845 -8.09 10.83 13.45
N PHE A 846 -9.13 11.50 12.96
CA PHE A 846 -9.73 12.67 13.58
C PHE A 846 -10.86 12.23 14.51
N ALA A 847 -10.63 12.36 15.82
CA ALA A 847 -11.59 12.10 16.87
C ALA A 847 -12.04 13.41 17.52
N GLY A 848 -13.34 13.66 17.43
CA GLY A 848 -13.94 14.91 17.86
C GLY A 848 -15.29 15.14 17.20
N GLU A 849 -16.19 15.79 17.93
CA GLU A 849 -17.41 16.30 17.34
C GLU A 849 -17.09 17.43 16.35
N ALA A 850 -17.91 17.56 15.31
CA ALA A 850 -17.79 18.61 14.30
C ALA A 850 -18.99 19.56 14.33
N PRO A 851 -19.06 20.49 15.30
CA PRO A 851 -20.08 21.54 15.30
C PRO A 851 -20.05 22.41 14.03
N ASP A 852 -18.87 22.57 13.42
CA ASP A 852 -18.68 23.26 12.14
C ASP A 852 -18.77 22.25 10.99
N ALA A 853 -20.00 22.01 10.53
CA ALA A 853 -20.29 21.02 9.48
C ALA A 853 -19.60 21.38 8.15
N ASP A 854 -19.51 22.66 7.82
CA ASP A 854 -18.90 23.14 6.57
C ASP A 854 -17.39 22.92 6.56
N LEU A 855 -16.70 23.21 7.67
CA LEU A 855 -15.27 22.91 7.80
C LEU A 855 -15.00 21.41 7.66
N ALA A 856 -15.82 20.57 8.30
CA ALA A 856 -15.69 19.12 8.21
C ALA A 856 -15.93 18.61 6.78
N ALA A 857 -16.92 19.15 6.06
CA ALA A 857 -17.16 18.84 4.66
C ALA A 857 -15.96 19.23 3.78
N ARG A 858 -15.46 20.47 3.89
CA ARG A 858 -14.29 20.92 3.12
C ARG A 858 -13.05 20.05 3.34
N CYS A 859 -12.82 19.61 4.57
CA CYS A 859 -11.69 18.72 4.90
C CYS A 859 -11.86 17.33 4.28
N ARG A 860 -13.06 16.75 4.31
CA ARG A 860 -13.36 15.47 3.65
C ARG A 860 -13.18 15.57 2.14
N ASP A 861 -13.71 16.61 1.51
CA ASP A 861 -13.57 16.85 0.07
C ASP A 861 -12.09 17.03 -0.34
N PHE A 862 -11.27 17.65 0.51
CA PHE A 862 -9.84 17.75 0.27
C PHE A 862 -9.16 16.37 0.35
N VAL A 863 -9.47 15.58 1.37
CA VAL A 863 -8.95 14.21 1.54
C VAL A 863 -9.29 13.33 0.32
N GLU A 864 -10.53 13.41 -0.17
CA GLU A 864 -10.96 12.66 -1.35
C GLU A 864 -10.24 13.11 -2.63
N ARG A 865 -10.21 14.42 -2.90
CA ARG A 865 -9.54 14.98 -4.10
C ARG A 865 -8.03 14.71 -4.13
N GLN A 866 -7.40 14.56 -2.97
CA GLN A 866 -5.97 14.21 -2.88
C GLN A 866 -5.72 12.68 -2.89
N GLY A 867 -6.75 11.84 -3.00
CA GLY A 867 -6.58 10.38 -3.01
C GLY A 867 -6.25 9.77 -1.64
N MET A 868 -6.54 10.48 -0.54
CA MET A 868 -6.18 10.07 0.83
C MET A 868 -7.31 9.35 1.59
N ALA A 869 -8.44 9.05 0.96
CA ALA A 869 -9.62 8.47 1.62
C ALA A 869 -9.35 7.14 2.35
N GLY A 870 -8.37 6.35 1.88
CA GLY A 870 -7.94 5.11 2.54
C GLY A 870 -7.00 5.29 3.74
N LYS A 871 -6.55 6.52 4.03
CA LYS A 871 -5.55 6.84 5.08
C LYS A 871 -6.06 7.79 6.15
N VAL A 872 -7.09 8.59 5.86
CA VAL A 872 -7.62 9.61 6.77
C VAL A 872 -9.05 9.26 7.17
N HIS A 873 -9.28 9.09 8.46
CA HIS A 873 -10.56 8.65 9.02
C HIS A 873 -11.13 9.69 9.98
N PHE A 874 -12.45 9.90 9.94
CA PHE A 874 -13.17 10.81 10.84
C PHE A 874 -14.09 9.98 11.73
N SER A 875 -13.75 9.80 13.00
CA SER A 875 -14.50 8.91 13.91
C SER A 875 -15.66 9.59 14.63
N GLY A 876 -15.78 10.92 14.53
CA GLY A 876 -16.70 11.69 15.36
C GLY A 876 -16.29 11.68 16.84
N PHE A 877 -17.25 11.93 17.73
CA PHE A 877 -17.04 11.93 19.18
C PHE A 877 -16.66 10.53 19.69
N LEU A 878 -15.60 10.46 20.50
CA LEU A 878 -15.21 9.25 21.23
C LEU A 878 -15.34 9.49 22.74
N ASP A 879 -15.92 8.53 23.45
CA ASP A 879 -15.90 8.50 24.91
C ASP A 879 -14.48 8.18 25.45
N ARG A 880 -14.34 8.06 26.78
CA ARG A 880 -13.03 7.80 27.40
C ARG A 880 -12.42 6.47 26.96
N ARG A 881 -13.24 5.43 26.84
CA ARG A 881 -12.81 4.10 26.40
C ARG A 881 -12.34 4.17 24.94
N GLY A 882 -13.12 4.81 24.07
CA GLY A 882 -12.80 5.03 22.66
C GLY A 882 -11.53 5.82 22.45
N LEU A 883 -11.33 6.93 23.19
CA LEU A 883 -10.12 7.73 23.13
C LEU A 883 -8.89 6.94 23.61
N SER A 884 -9.03 6.17 24.68
CA SER A 884 -7.99 5.30 25.23
C SER A 884 -7.59 4.18 24.25
N GLY A 885 -8.56 3.62 23.52
CA GLY A 885 -8.32 2.67 22.44
C GLY A 885 -7.69 3.29 21.20
N LEU A 886 -8.10 4.51 20.83
CA LEU A 886 -7.45 5.27 19.74
C LEU A 886 -5.98 5.52 20.06
N PHE A 887 -5.68 6.05 21.25
CA PHE A 887 -4.30 6.27 21.66
C PHE A 887 -3.51 4.96 21.72
N ALA A 888 -4.11 3.84 22.16
CA ALA A 888 -3.43 2.54 22.17
C ALA A 888 -2.98 2.05 20.77
N ARG A 889 -3.61 2.52 19.68
CA ARG A 889 -3.25 2.17 18.30
C ARG A 889 -2.42 3.23 17.57
N CYS A 890 -2.43 4.46 18.05
CA CYS A 890 -1.64 5.57 17.51
C CYS A 890 -0.24 5.64 18.12
N ASN A 891 0.65 6.40 17.49
CA ASN A 891 2.01 6.68 17.96
C ASN A 891 2.38 8.17 17.91
N VAL A 892 1.56 9.01 17.29
CA VAL A 892 1.67 10.47 17.29
C VAL A 892 0.31 11.09 17.64
N LEU A 893 0.30 12.09 18.52
CA LEU A 893 -0.83 13.02 18.65
C LEU A 893 -0.41 14.34 18.01
N VAL A 894 -1.23 14.86 17.09
CA VAL A 894 -1.08 16.24 16.61
C VAL A 894 -2.10 17.13 17.30
N PHE A 895 -1.61 18.22 17.89
CA PHE A 895 -2.38 19.21 18.63
C PHE A 895 -2.21 20.60 17.97
N PRO A 896 -2.88 20.87 16.83
CA PRO A 896 -2.56 21.99 15.96
C PRO A 896 -3.36 23.26 16.30
N SER A 897 -3.69 23.48 17.58
CA SER A 897 -4.60 24.56 17.98
C SER A 897 -4.04 25.94 17.61
N VAL A 898 -4.87 26.81 17.07
CA VAL A 898 -4.53 28.22 16.80
C VAL A 898 -4.93 29.08 18.01
N PHE A 899 -5.87 28.58 18.82
CA PHE A 899 -6.29 29.23 20.05
C PHE A 899 -5.20 29.20 21.11
N GLN A 900 -5.15 30.23 21.97
CA GLN A 900 -4.24 30.29 23.11
C GLN A 900 -4.76 29.36 24.22
N GLU A 901 -4.47 28.08 24.07
CA GLU A 901 -4.99 27.04 24.96
C GLU A 901 -4.48 27.22 26.39
N PRO A 902 -5.37 27.31 27.39
CA PRO A 902 -5.00 27.46 28.79
C PRO A 902 -4.14 26.29 29.30
N PHE A 903 -4.41 25.07 28.83
CA PHE A 903 -3.66 23.85 29.13
C PHE A 903 -4.06 22.70 28.17
N GLY A 904 -3.16 21.76 27.90
CA GLY A 904 -3.40 20.62 26.99
C GLY A 904 -3.57 19.28 27.70
N ILE A 905 -4.76 18.98 28.23
CA ILE A 905 -5.05 17.70 28.92
C ILE A 905 -4.82 16.51 27.98
N SER A 906 -5.34 16.56 26.74
CA SER A 906 -5.19 15.47 25.77
C SER A 906 -3.73 15.24 25.35
N GLN A 907 -2.87 16.26 25.42
CA GLN A 907 -1.42 16.11 25.19
C GLN A 907 -0.81 15.23 26.29
N VAL A 908 -1.12 15.52 27.56
CA VAL A 908 -0.64 14.71 28.71
C VAL A 908 -1.16 13.27 28.63
N GLU A 909 -2.43 13.08 28.27
CA GLU A 909 -3.03 11.75 28.10
C GLU A 909 -2.35 10.95 26.97
N ALA A 910 -2.07 11.59 25.84
CA ALA A 910 -1.35 10.98 24.73
C ALA A 910 0.10 10.62 25.11
N MET A 911 0.80 11.52 25.81
CA MET A 911 2.14 11.26 26.35
C MET A 911 2.11 10.05 27.29
N ALA A 912 1.14 9.96 28.20
CA ALA A 912 0.98 8.81 29.10
C ALA A 912 0.79 7.49 28.31
N ALA A 913 0.05 7.52 27.21
CA ALA A 913 -0.16 6.38 26.31
C ALA A 913 1.04 6.05 25.40
N GLY A 914 2.14 6.81 25.52
CA GLY A 914 3.39 6.63 24.79
C GLY A 914 3.44 7.29 23.41
N LEU A 915 2.50 8.17 23.08
CA LEU A 915 2.52 8.92 21.81
C LEU A 915 3.52 10.07 21.91
N THR A 916 4.18 10.35 20.80
CA THR A 916 4.88 11.63 20.63
C THR A 916 3.86 12.71 20.31
N VAL A 917 3.90 13.81 21.05
CA VAL A 917 3.00 14.95 20.81
C VAL A 917 3.70 15.98 19.92
N ILE A 918 3.01 16.41 18.88
CA ILE A 918 3.39 17.55 18.04
C ILE A 918 2.35 18.65 18.26
N GLY A 919 2.74 19.78 18.82
CA GLY A 919 1.82 20.87 19.18
C GLY A 919 2.21 22.20 18.57
N SER A 920 1.24 23.09 18.36
CA SER A 920 1.51 24.47 17.96
C SER A 920 2.12 25.33 19.08
N GLY A 921 2.08 24.83 20.33
CA GLY A 921 2.66 25.49 21.51
C GLY A 921 1.95 26.78 21.94
N THR A 922 0.72 27.01 21.50
CA THR A 922 -0.02 28.24 21.81
C THR A 922 -0.54 28.26 23.26
N GLY A 923 -0.38 29.40 23.92
CA GLY A 923 -0.83 29.58 25.31
C GLY A 923 -0.11 28.66 26.31
N GLY A 924 -0.81 28.27 27.37
CA GLY A 924 -0.31 27.35 28.39
C GLY A 924 -0.15 25.90 27.94
N SER A 925 -0.70 25.52 26.76
CA SER A 925 -0.43 24.19 26.18
C SER A 925 1.05 24.00 25.80
N GLY A 926 1.78 25.08 25.52
CA GLY A 926 3.22 25.06 25.28
C GLY A 926 4.03 24.59 26.49
N GLU A 927 3.54 24.78 27.73
CA GLU A 927 4.25 24.37 28.96
C GLU A 927 4.29 22.85 29.17
N VAL A 928 3.40 22.12 28.48
CA VAL A 928 3.34 20.67 28.55
C VAL A 928 4.57 20.05 27.86
N LEU A 929 5.12 20.73 26.84
CA LEU A 929 6.16 20.22 25.96
C LEU A 929 7.46 21.04 26.04
N ARG A 930 8.58 20.34 25.97
CA ARG A 930 9.93 20.86 25.71
C ARG A 930 10.33 20.40 24.31
N ASP A 931 10.43 21.36 23.40
CA ASP A 931 10.69 21.08 21.99
C ASP A 931 11.95 20.23 21.79
N GLY A 932 11.82 19.17 21.00
CA GLY A 932 12.89 18.21 20.70
C GLY A 932 13.22 17.23 21.83
N VAL A 933 12.64 17.36 23.02
CA VAL A 933 12.96 16.53 24.19
C VAL A 933 11.84 15.55 24.52
N ASP A 934 10.61 16.03 24.68
CA ASP A 934 9.43 15.20 25.02
C ASP A 934 8.23 15.43 24.07
N GLY A 935 8.42 16.28 23.07
CA GLY A 935 7.50 16.51 21.95
C GLY A 935 8.15 17.43 20.93
N LEU A 936 7.39 17.80 19.89
CA LEU A 936 7.81 18.79 18.90
C LEU A 936 6.85 19.97 18.90
N LEU A 937 7.41 21.18 18.79
CA LEU A 937 6.65 22.39 18.59
C LEU A 937 6.76 22.87 17.14
N PHE A 938 5.67 23.41 16.62
CA PHE A 938 5.64 24.07 15.32
C PHE A 938 4.85 25.37 15.41
N LYS A 939 5.04 26.27 14.45
CA LYS A 939 4.31 27.55 14.43
C LYS A 939 2.83 27.31 14.11
N ALA A 940 1.92 27.95 14.86
CA ALA A 940 0.49 27.85 14.57
C ALA A 940 0.15 28.24 13.13
N GLU A 941 -0.83 27.56 12.53
CA GLU A 941 -1.28 27.70 11.13
C GLU A 941 -0.24 27.30 10.04
N ASP A 942 0.97 26.91 10.44
CA ASP A 942 2.04 26.49 9.54
C ASP A 942 2.01 24.97 9.31
N HIS A 943 1.27 24.56 8.27
CA HIS A 943 1.14 23.15 7.90
C HIS A 943 2.41 22.58 7.24
N GLU A 944 3.31 23.42 6.71
CA GLU A 944 4.61 22.98 6.20
C GLU A 944 5.55 22.62 7.35
N ALA A 945 5.61 23.46 8.39
CA ALA A 945 6.36 23.17 9.61
C ALA A 945 5.85 21.90 10.32
N LEU A 946 4.52 21.70 10.36
CA LEU A 946 3.93 20.46 10.87
C LEU A 946 4.34 19.23 10.05
N ALA A 947 4.30 19.32 8.71
CA ALA A 947 4.79 18.25 7.84
C ALA A 947 6.28 17.96 8.08
N GLY A 948 7.09 19.01 8.30
CA GLY A 948 8.50 18.90 8.68
C GLY A 948 8.71 18.13 9.99
N CYS A 949 7.89 18.39 11.01
CA CYS A 949 7.94 17.67 12.28
C CYS A 949 7.61 16.17 12.10
N LEU A 950 6.56 15.85 11.34
CA LEU A 950 6.19 14.46 11.03
C LEU A 950 7.29 13.74 10.24
N ARG A 951 7.92 14.43 9.28
CA ARG A 951 9.06 13.92 8.51
C ARG A 951 10.28 13.64 9.39
N ARG A 952 10.56 14.52 10.36
CA ARG A 952 11.66 14.32 11.32
C ARG A 952 11.51 13.02 12.11
N LEU A 953 10.28 12.68 12.54
CA LEU A 953 10.03 11.45 13.28
C LEU A 953 10.32 10.19 12.45
N ILE A 954 9.87 10.15 11.20
CA ILE A 954 10.11 8.97 10.34
C ILE A 954 11.58 8.84 9.91
N GLY A 955 12.28 9.97 9.78
CA GLY A 955 13.71 10.02 9.44
C GLY A 955 14.66 9.60 10.56
N ASP A 956 14.28 9.80 11.84
CA ASP A 956 15.05 9.36 13.02
C ASP A 956 14.18 8.57 14.00
N ARG A 957 13.99 7.27 13.71
CA ARG A 957 13.17 6.37 14.55
C ARG A 957 13.72 6.20 15.97
N ALA A 958 15.05 6.27 16.15
CA ALA A 958 15.66 6.14 17.47
C ALA A 958 15.42 7.40 18.31
N GLY A 959 15.57 8.58 17.71
CA GLY A 959 15.21 9.86 18.31
C GLY A 959 13.72 9.96 18.63
N TRP A 960 12.87 9.46 17.72
CA TRP A 960 11.43 9.37 17.96
C TRP A 960 11.12 8.55 19.21
N LEU A 961 11.68 7.33 19.34
CA LEU A 961 11.44 6.50 20.52
C LEU A 961 11.93 7.18 21.82
N ARG A 962 13.10 7.83 21.80
CA ARG A 962 13.62 8.58 22.97
C ARG A 962 12.66 9.70 23.38
N MET A 963 12.15 10.45 22.41
CA MET A 963 11.20 11.54 22.66
C MET A 963 9.88 11.03 23.23
N ALA A 964 9.34 9.93 22.69
CA ALA A 964 8.12 9.31 23.19
C ALA A 964 8.27 8.82 24.65
N LEU A 965 9.42 8.23 24.99
CA LEU A 965 9.74 7.79 26.35
C LEU A 965 9.81 8.99 27.32
N SER A 966 10.54 10.04 26.93
CA SER A 966 10.66 11.29 27.68
C SER A 966 9.29 11.95 27.90
N GLY A 967 8.42 11.96 26.88
CA GLY A 967 7.04 12.42 26.98
C GLY A 967 6.23 11.61 27.99
N ARG A 968 6.29 10.28 27.92
CA ARG A 968 5.58 9.43 28.89
C ARG A 968 6.03 9.64 30.32
N ASP A 969 7.32 9.88 30.55
CA ASP A 969 7.84 10.20 31.88
C ASP A 969 7.40 11.61 32.33
N ARG A 970 7.44 12.61 31.43
CA ARG A 970 6.97 13.97 31.67
C ARG A 970 5.48 14.03 32.02
N ALA A 971 4.65 13.16 31.44
CA ALA A 971 3.22 13.09 31.76
C ALA A 971 2.94 12.89 33.26
N ARG A 972 3.85 12.20 33.98
CA ARG A 972 3.74 11.97 35.43
C ARG A 972 3.80 13.26 36.25
N ASP A 973 4.29 14.36 35.67
CA ASP A 973 4.30 15.65 36.34
C ASP A 973 2.92 16.31 36.44
N PHE A 974 1.97 15.82 35.63
CA PHE A 974 0.65 16.38 35.45
C PHE A 974 -0.44 15.35 35.82
N THR A 975 -0.23 14.54 36.86
CA THR A 975 -1.31 13.67 37.38
C THR A 975 -2.36 14.48 38.12
N VAL A 976 -3.62 14.03 38.09
CA VAL A 976 -4.70 14.60 38.90
C VAL A 976 -4.31 14.66 40.39
N ALA A 977 -3.68 13.59 40.90
CA ALA A 977 -3.20 13.51 42.27
C ALA A 977 -2.26 14.67 42.65
N ARG A 978 -1.29 15.02 41.79
CA ARG A 978 -0.39 16.17 42.03
C ARG A 978 -1.11 17.51 42.05
N SER A 979 -2.15 17.66 41.23
CA SER A 979 -3.00 18.85 41.28
C SER A 979 -3.78 18.93 42.58
N VAL A 980 -4.28 17.80 43.08
CA VAL A 980 -4.97 17.74 44.37
C VAL A 980 -4.02 17.97 45.55
N ASP A 981 -2.76 17.48 45.50
CA ASP A 981 -1.74 17.81 46.50
C ASP A 981 -1.58 19.33 46.65
N ARG A 982 -1.55 20.06 45.52
CA ARG A 982 -1.47 21.52 45.50
C ARG A 982 -2.74 22.19 46.01
N ILE A 983 -3.92 21.64 45.69
CA ILE A 983 -5.21 22.14 46.19
C ILE A 983 -5.26 22.02 47.72
N GLU A 984 -4.89 20.85 48.27
CA GLU A 984 -4.83 20.61 49.71
C GLU A 984 -3.85 21.57 50.39
N ALA A 985 -2.64 21.74 49.85
CA ALA A 985 -1.64 22.68 50.39
C ALA A 985 -2.15 24.14 50.43
N VAL A 986 -2.84 24.58 49.36
CA VAL A 986 -3.44 25.93 49.32
C VAL A 986 -4.57 26.04 50.35
N PHE A 987 -5.41 25.02 50.52
CA PHE A 987 -6.44 25.05 51.55
C PHE A 987 -5.85 25.10 52.95
N GLU A 988 -4.78 24.34 53.23
CA GLU A 988 -4.09 24.41 54.52
C GLU A 988 -3.51 25.80 54.79
N GLU A 989 -2.86 26.41 53.79
CA GLU A 989 -2.35 27.79 53.88
C GLU A 989 -3.48 28.79 54.21
N LEU A 990 -4.59 28.74 53.48
CA LEU A 990 -5.69 29.68 53.66
C LEU A 990 -6.45 29.44 54.98
N ILE A 991 -6.61 28.18 55.40
CA ILE A 991 -7.22 27.84 56.70
C ILE A 991 -6.34 28.33 57.85
N ALA A 992 -5.01 28.23 57.73
CA ALA A 992 -4.09 28.77 58.73
C ALA A 992 -4.21 30.29 58.87
N ARG A 993 -4.46 31.04 57.77
CA ARG A 993 -4.69 32.50 57.80
C ARG A 993 -6.03 32.92 58.41
N LYS A 994 -6.98 32.00 58.55
CA LYS A 994 -8.27 32.23 59.21
C LYS A 994 -8.14 32.24 60.74
N ARG A 995 -7.13 31.53 61.26
CA ARG A 995 -6.80 31.49 62.69
C ARG A 995 -5.94 32.70 63.04
#